data_AF-A0AAE6VMM1-F1
#
_entry.id   AF-A0AAE6VMM1-F1
#
_cell.length_a   1.000
_cell.length_b   1.000
_cell.length_c   1.000
_cell.angle_alpha   90.00
_cell.angle_beta   90.00
_cell.angle_gamma   90.00
#
_symmetry.space_group_name_H-M   'P 1'
#
loop_
_entity.id
_entity.type
_entity.pdbx_description
1 polymer ?
#
loop_
_entity_poly.entity_id
_entity_poly.type
_entity_poly.pdbx_seq_one_letter_code
_entity_poly.pdbx_strand_id
1 'polypeptide(L)'
;MLTPERFTQLVAALPYKKVLPDAVYLHKETLTATSPQLYRFVCAVAQALKLPECEWDLVKLAKKDFRLSLLSYPSFFEEAYPSLKQSVTVDLAKLSHTVTRYDNQDNPPILHRKECMLTPDHPQAENCRQITEEGELAGLYDHPRMIGFKASWERLIAKHGYQLVDGRLFRISALPPEEGGLQIDRHRTALVRHELSAPMKMLARHGYLNGDYALFDYGCGRGDDLRELEAHGIDALGWDPNFRPDGEKVVSHLVNLGFVINVIEDQDERMEALLGAWELTQTLLVVSAMLANDRFIAQFTPYKDGVITSRNTFQRYYNQSELKHYIDKTLDENAIAVGPGIFYVFKDKLEEQRFLAQRQRRNHSWQQLTSPTPNHQATAALLITRHQPLFEAFWQRALTLGRIPANDEFEQSDELREIAGSHRKAMTLLGQHFDLAQLKQAELERQQDLLVYLALNLFGKRQAYTQYPSEQQRDIKAFFGGNPQAQQAAKALLYQIADIALINQACELAHQQLPNSLLYPSHSLLLHKCFIPQLPPLLRVYLGAACQLYGDLTDIDVIKLHIRSGKVSLMGYDDFSKPIPYLVERVKVKMADQDVDFFDYIDEPNRPPLLNKSYFMETDNTEFKAQRSLEKRLEKIIGIDLSNKIYISRQLYDHKLKEAGVMQNGFKIIKASQ
;
A
#
# COMPACT_ATOMS: atom_id res chain seq x y z
N MET A 1 -44.87 -8.19 5.37
CA MET A 1 -43.56 -7.51 5.22
C MET A 1 -43.11 -7.65 3.78
N LEU A 2 -42.40 -6.65 3.25
CA LEU A 2 -41.84 -6.69 1.89
C LEU A 2 -40.62 -7.63 1.88
N THR A 3 -40.52 -8.57 0.94
CA THR A 3 -39.33 -9.44 0.82
C THR A 3 -38.19 -8.72 0.06
N PRO A 4 -36.93 -9.14 0.21
CA PRO A 4 -35.80 -8.58 -0.53
C PRO A 4 -36.00 -8.61 -2.06
N GLU A 5 -36.53 -9.70 -2.62
CA GLU A 5 -36.76 -9.83 -4.06
C GLU A 5 -37.84 -8.84 -4.52
N ARG A 6 -38.92 -8.71 -3.74
CA ARG A 6 -40.00 -7.78 -4.05
C ARG A 6 -39.56 -6.33 -3.93
N PHE A 7 -38.69 -6.02 -2.97
CA PHE A 7 -38.06 -4.70 -2.83
C PHE A 7 -37.31 -4.33 -4.10
N THR A 8 -36.40 -5.18 -4.55
CA THR A 8 -35.60 -4.93 -5.76
C THR A 8 -36.46 -4.74 -7.00
N GLN A 9 -37.53 -5.53 -7.16
CA GLN A 9 -38.50 -5.37 -8.26
C GLN A 9 -39.20 -4.01 -8.22
N LEU A 10 -39.69 -3.59 -7.04
CA LEU A 10 -40.38 -2.31 -6.89
C LEU A 10 -39.44 -1.13 -7.13
N VAL A 11 -38.20 -1.20 -6.65
CA VAL A 11 -37.16 -0.18 -6.87
C VAL A 11 -36.84 -0.05 -8.37
N ALA A 12 -36.70 -1.19 -9.07
CA ALA A 12 -36.46 -1.21 -10.50
C ALA A 12 -37.62 -0.58 -11.30
N ALA A 13 -38.86 -0.83 -10.88
CA ALA A 13 -40.09 -0.35 -11.55
C ALA A 13 -40.42 1.13 -11.31
N LEU A 14 -39.72 1.84 -10.42
CA LEU A 14 -39.98 3.27 -10.17
C LEU A 14 -39.80 4.11 -11.46
N PRO A 15 -40.80 4.90 -11.88
CA PRO A 15 -40.75 5.63 -13.15
C PRO A 15 -39.86 6.88 -13.10
N TYR A 16 -39.81 7.57 -11.95
CA TYR A 16 -39.05 8.81 -11.77
C TYR A 16 -38.12 8.67 -10.57
N LYS A 17 -36.81 8.76 -10.80
CA LYS A 17 -35.76 8.65 -9.77
C LYS A 17 -34.41 9.14 -10.29
N LYS A 18 -33.60 9.75 -9.42
CA LYS A 18 -32.17 9.97 -9.69
C LYS A 18 -31.45 8.63 -9.56
N VAL A 19 -30.80 8.18 -10.63
CA VAL A 19 -30.12 6.88 -10.70
C VAL A 19 -28.62 7.07 -10.46
N LEU A 20 -28.08 6.39 -9.46
CA LEU A 20 -26.64 6.22 -9.23
C LEU A 20 -26.26 4.74 -9.45
N PRO A 21 -24.98 4.36 -9.56
CA PRO A 21 -24.58 2.97 -9.80
C PRO A 21 -25.28 1.96 -8.87
N ASP A 22 -25.25 2.20 -7.55
CA ASP A 22 -25.75 1.26 -6.54
C ASP A 22 -27.08 1.62 -5.88
N ALA A 23 -27.62 2.82 -6.15
CA ALA A 23 -28.82 3.31 -5.48
C ALA A 23 -29.68 4.19 -6.38
N VAL A 24 -30.94 4.38 -5.97
CA VAL A 24 -31.85 5.37 -6.55
C VAL A 24 -32.35 6.33 -5.47
N TYR A 25 -32.61 7.57 -5.84
CA TYR A 25 -33.08 8.61 -4.94
C TYR A 25 -34.35 9.24 -5.49
N LEU A 26 -35.30 9.52 -4.60
CA LEU A 26 -36.56 10.17 -4.94
C LEU A 26 -37.17 10.88 -3.73
N HIS A 27 -37.88 11.98 -4.00
CA HIS A 27 -38.60 12.73 -2.98
C HIS A 27 -39.79 11.93 -2.44
N LYS A 28 -40.14 12.14 -1.17
CA LYS A 28 -41.26 11.46 -0.52
C LYS A 28 -42.56 11.61 -1.30
N GLU A 29 -42.85 12.81 -1.81
CA GLU A 29 -44.04 13.07 -2.62
C GLU A 29 -44.05 12.26 -3.94
N THR A 30 -42.90 12.16 -4.61
CA THR A 30 -42.74 11.32 -5.81
C THR A 30 -42.94 9.85 -5.48
N LEU A 31 -42.42 9.38 -4.35
CA LEU A 31 -42.60 8.00 -3.90
C LEU A 31 -44.07 7.71 -3.58
N THR A 32 -44.77 8.62 -2.90
CA THR A 32 -46.20 8.50 -2.62
C THR A 32 -47.02 8.41 -3.89
N ALA A 33 -46.72 9.26 -4.88
CA ALA A 33 -47.46 9.31 -6.15
C ALA A 33 -47.19 8.09 -7.05
N THR A 34 -45.94 7.61 -7.10
CA THR A 34 -45.51 6.60 -8.10
C THR A 34 -45.51 5.17 -7.57
N SER A 35 -45.36 4.96 -6.26
CA SER A 35 -45.35 3.63 -5.65
C SER A 35 -45.90 3.65 -4.22
N PRO A 36 -47.24 3.71 -4.04
CA PRO A 36 -47.87 3.71 -2.71
C PRO A 36 -47.51 2.50 -1.84
N GLN A 37 -47.25 1.34 -2.47
CA GLN A 37 -46.81 0.15 -1.75
C GLN A 37 -45.44 0.36 -1.09
N LEU A 38 -44.48 0.90 -1.84
CA LEU A 38 -43.13 1.15 -1.35
C LEU A 38 -43.13 2.33 -0.36
N TYR A 39 -43.95 3.34 -0.60
CA TYR A 39 -44.19 4.43 0.36
C TYR A 39 -44.63 3.92 1.74
N ARG A 40 -45.69 3.10 1.79
CA ARG A 40 -46.17 2.50 3.05
C ARG A 40 -45.10 1.67 3.76
N PHE A 41 -44.26 0.97 3.00
CA PHE A 41 -43.14 0.22 3.56
C PHE A 41 -42.11 1.15 4.20
N VAL A 42 -41.73 2.23 3.49
CA VAL A 42 -40.80 3.25 4.02
C VAL A 42 -41.37 3.92 5.27
N CYS A 43 -42.65 4.29 5.29
CA CYS A 43 -43.30 4.85 6.48
C CYS A 43 -43.29 3.88 7.66
N ALA A 44 -43.53 2.58 7.42
CA ALA A 44 -43.45 1.58 8.48
C ALA A 44 -42.02 1.45 9.06
N VAL A 45 -40.99 1.54 8.21
CA VAL A 45 -39.59 1.56 8.65
C VAL A 45 -39.28 2.83 9.46
N ALA A 46 -39.72 4.00 8.99
CA ALA A 46 -39.55 5.27 9.72
C ALA A 46 -40.25 5.23 11.10
N GLN A 47 -41.48 4.70 11.15
CA GLN A 47 -42.24 4.53 12.38
C GLN A 47 -41.54 3.59 13.37
N ALA A 48 -40.95 2.48 12.90
CA ALA A 48 -40.18 1.56 13.73
C ALA A 48 -38.93 2.23 14.34
N LEU A 49 -38.36 3.21 13.64
CA LEU A 49 -37.22 4.01 14.11
C LEU A 49 -37.64 5.22 14.95
N LYS A 50 -38.94 5.42 15.19
CA LYS A 50 -39.50 6.61 15.84
C LYS A 50 -39.09 7.91 15.13
N LEU A 51 -38.92 7.86 13.81
CA LEU A 51 -38.60 9.00 12.98
C LEU A 51 -39.89 9.58 12.38
N PRO A 52 -40.31 10.81 12.77
CA PRO A 52 -41.48 11.47 12.18
C PRO A 52 -41.32 11.71 10.68
N GLU A 53 -42.44 11.78 9.96
CA GLU A 53 -42.47 12.05 8.50
C GLU A 53 -41.95 13.46 8.13
N CYS A 54 -41.96 14.39 9.09
CA CYS A 54 -41.35 15.72 8.92
C CYS A 54 -39.82 15.74 9.09
N GLU A 55 -39.20 14.63 9.52
CA GLU A 55 -37.75 14.54 9.73
C GLU A 55 -37.00 13.87 8.56
N TRP A 56 -37.67 13.64 7.43
CA TRP A 56 -37.04 13.18 6.19
C TRP A 56 -37.82 13.64 4.96
N ASP A 57 -37.11 13.80 3.85
CA ASP A 57 -37.64 14.39 2.62
C ASP A 57 -37.31 13.51 1.41
N LEU A 58 -36.13 12.89 1.43
CA LEU A 58 -35.64 11.99 0.40
C LEU A 58 -35.48 10.57 0.91
N VAL A 59 -35.75 9.61 0.02
CA VAL A 59 -35.46 8.20 0.24
C VAL A 59 -34.38 7.76 -0.73
N LYS A 60 -33.29 7.19 -0.19
CA LYS A 60 -32.27 6.46 -0.93
C LYS A 60 -32.56 4.98 -0.85
N LEU A 61 -32.78 4.31 -1.98
CA LEU A 61 -33.08 2.89 -2.04
C LEU A 61 -31.92 2.16 -2.73
N ALA A 62 -31.34 1.15 -2.07
CA ALA A 62 -30.29 0.34 -2.68
C ALA A 62 -30.87 -0.53 -3.82
N LYS A 63 -30.10 -0.72 -4.89
CA LYS A 63 -30.53 -1.52 -6.05
C LYS A 63 -30.36 -3.02 -5.86
N LYS A 64 -29.36 -3.43 -5.06
CA LYS A 64 -28.96 -4.84 -4.88
C LYS A 64 -29.20 -5.33 -3.46
N ASP A 65 -28.98 -4.46 -2.48
CA ASP A 65 -29.12 -4.78 -1.06
C ASP A 65 -30.52 -4.47 -0.54
N PHE A 66 -30.97 -5.21 0.47
CA PHE A 66 -32.20 -4.89 1.20
C PHE A 66 -31.93 -3.78 2.22
N ARG A 67 -31.66 -2.57 1.70
CA ARG A 67 -31.22 -1.40 2.46
C ARG A 67 -31.89 -0.13 1.93
N LEU A 68 -32.21 0.78 2.85
CA LEU A 68 -32.65 2.13 2.51
C LEU A 68 -32.02 3.18 3.42
N SER A 69 -32.00 4.43 2.98
CA SER A 69 -31.69 5.59 3.85
C SER A 69 -32.78 6.66 3.74
N LEU A 70 -33.11 7.25 4.89
CA LEU A 70 -34.00 8.41 5.01
C LEU A 70 -33.13 9.65 5.20
N LEU A 71 -33.27 10.63 4.31
CA LEU A 71 -32.42 11.82 4.25
C LEU A 71 -33.26 13.07 4.51
N SER A 72 -32.82 13.90 5.45
CA SER A 72 -33.47 15.16 5.82
C SER A 72 -32.82 16.34 5.09
N TYR A 73 -33.61 16.99 4.25
CA TYR A 73 -33.30 18.24 3.57
C TYR A 73 -34.44 19.22 3.85
N PRO A 74 -34.48 19.86 5.04
CA PRO A 74 -35.59 20.72 5.43
C PRO A 74 -35.85 21.86 4.43
N SER A 75 -34.79 22.36 3.78
CA SER A 75 -34.84 23.40 2.76
C SER A 75 -35.02 22.90 1.33
N PHE A 76 -35.52 21.67 1.12
CA PHE A 76 -35.53 21.02 -0.20
C PHE A 76 -36.18 21.88 -1.31
N PHE A 77 -37.29 22.55 -1.01
CA PHE A 77 -37.99 23.41 -1.97
C PHE A 77 -37.61 24.89 -1.89
N GLU A 78 -36.92 25.30 -0.82
CA GLU A 78 -36.55 26.71 -0.60
C GLU A 78 -35.19 27.06 -1.20
N GLU A 79 -34.19 26.20 -1.03
CA GLU A 79 -32.82 26.44 -1.49
C GLU A 79 -32.55 25.72 -2.82
N ALA A 80 -31.81 26.35 -3.73
CA ALA A 80 -31.38 25.73 -4.99
C ALA A 80 -30.56 24.45 -4.74
N TYR A 81 -29.65 24.51 -3.77
CA TYR A 81 -28.75 23.43 -3.38
C TYR A 81 -28.84 23.14 -1.88
N PRO A 82 -29.93 22.50 -1.42
CA PRO A 82 -30.21 22.35 0.01
C PRO A 82 -29.17 21.44 0.67
N SER A 83 -28.80 21.79 1.91
CA SER A 83 -27.83 21.02 2.70
C SER A 83 -28.50 19.84 3.41
N LEU A 84 -27.81 18.70 3.43
CA LEU A 84 -28.25 17.52 4.18
C LEU A 84 -28.12 17.81 5.67
N LYS A 85 -29.21 17.66 6.42
CA LYS A 85 -29.20 17.83 7.89
C LYS A 85 -28.93 16.53 8.62
N GLN A 86 -29.55 15.44 8.15
CA GLN A 86 -29.48 14.13 8.78
C GLN A 86 -29.64 13.02 7.75
N SER A 87 -28.90 11.92 7.92
CA SER A 87 -29.06 10.67 7.19
C SER A 87 -29.27 9.52 8.16
N VAL A 88 -30.36 8.76 7.98
CA VAL A 88 -30.66 7.54 8.73
C VAL A 88 -30.60 6.36 7.77
N THR A 89 -29.54 5.55 7.83
CA THR A 89 -29.36 4.36 6.99
C THR A 89 -29.80 3.11 7.72
N VAL A 90 -30.59 2.26 7.07
CA VAL A 90 -31.22 1.08 7.66
C VAL A 90 -30.88 -0.16 6.85
N ASP A 91 -30.19 -1.11 7.47
CA ASP A 91 -29.97 -2.43 6.92
C ASP A 91 -31.11 -3.35 7.36
N LEU A 92 -32.05 -3.61 6.44
CA LEU A 92 -33.28 -4.33 6.74
C LEU A 92 -33.04 -5.83 6.90
N ALA A 93 -31.93 -6.36 6.38
CA ALA A 93 -31.54 -7.75 6.57
C ALA A 93 -30.94 -7.99 7.97
N LYS A 94 -30.14 -7.04 8.46
CA LYS A 94 -29.48 -7.11 9.77
C LYS A 94 -30.28 -6.48 10.91
N LEU A 95 -31.39 -5.80 10.60
CA LEU A 95 -32.20 -5.03 11.54
C LEU A 95 -31.37 -4.01 12.34
N SER A 96 -30.40 -3.38 11.68
CA SER A 96 -29.55 -2.36 12.27
C SER A 96 -29.71 -1.03 11.53
N HIS A 97 -29.40 0.08 12.22
CA HIS A 97 -29.43 1.40 11.63
C HIS A 97 -28.26 2.26 12.11
N THR A 98 -27.89 3.24 11.29
CA THR A 98 -26.88 4.25 11.59
C THR A 98 -27.46 5.63 11.34
N VAL A 99 -27.26 6.55 12.28
CA VAL A 99 -27.67 7.96 12.15
C VAL A 99 -26.41 8.82 11.99
N THR A 100 -26.45 9.74 11.03
CA THR A 100 -25.39 10.72 10.80
C THR A 100 -26.02 12.10 10.73
N ARG A 101 -25.49 13.05 11.51
CA ARG A 101 -25.95 14.44 11.56
C ARG A 101 -24.89 15.37 11.00
N TYR A 102 -25.35 16.39 10.28
CA TYR A 102 -24.51 17.34 9.53
C TYR A 102 -24.83 18.79 9.92
N ASP A 103 -25.67 18.99 10.94
CA ASP A 103 -26.14 20.28 11.46
C ASP A 103 -25.01 21.20 11.95
N ASN A 104 -23.89 20.63 12.41
CA ASN A 104 -22.73 21.38 12.92
C ASN A 104 -21.50 21.32 11.99
N GLN A 105 -21.67 20.97 10.71
CA GLN A 105 -20.57 20.93 9.75
C GLN A 105 -20.51 22.23 8.94
N ASP A 106 -19.31 22.79 8.80
CA ASP A 106 -19.08 23.98 7.98
C ASP A 106 -19.28 23.69 6.47
N ASN A 107 -19.07 22.43 6.05
CA ASN A 107 -19.18 21.98 4.67
C ASN A 107 -20.12 20.76 4.53
N PRO A 108 -21.45 20.91 4.75
CA PRO A 108 -22.37 19.79 4.68
C PRO A 108 -22.54 19.29 3.23
N PRO A 109 -22.91 18.00 3.03
CA PRO A 109 -23.32 17.51 1.72
C PRO A 109 -24.51 18.31 1.19
N ILE A 110 -24.50 18.65 -0.10
CA ILE A 110 -25.60 19.34 -0.76
C ILE A 110 -26.31 18.45 -1.76
N LEU A 111 -27.56 18.81 -2.04
CA LEU A 111 -28.33 18.17 -3.09
C LEU A 111 -28.29 18.98 -4.38
N HIS A 112 -28.01 18.29 -5.48
CA HIS A 112 -28.09 18.84 -6.84
C HIS A 112 -28.95 17.94 -7.73
N ARG A 113 -29.40 18.46 -8.87
CA ARG A 113 -30.28 17.77 -9.83
C ARG A 113 -31.60 17.30 -9.21
N LYS A 114 -32.29 18.22 -8.52
CA LYS A 114 -33.56 17.94 -7.81
C LYS A 114 -34.68 17.55 -8.77
N GLU A 115 -34.64 18.00 -10.02
CA GLU A 115 -35.60 17.66 -11.07
C GLU A 115 -35.67 16.15 -11.35
N CYS A 116 -34.57 15.42 -11.16
CA CYS A 116 -34.56 13.96 -11.32
C CYS A 116 -35.31 13.21 -10.21
N MET A 117 -35.67 13.89 -9.12
CA MET A 117 -36.29 13.30 -7.93
C MET A 117 -37.78 13.64 -7.81
N LEU A 118 -38.31 14.45 -8.73
CA LEU A 118 -39.69 14.93 -8.78
C LEU A 118 -40.44 14.34 -9.99
N THR A 119 -41.77 14.29 -9.91
CA THR A 119 -42.60 13.98 -11.09
C THR A 119 -42.63 15.17 -12.06
N PRO A 120 -42.82 14.94 -13.38
CA PRO A 120 -42.88 16.04 -14.36
C PRO A 120 -43.98 17.07 -14.07
N ASP A 121 -45.11 16.63 -13.50
CA ASP A 121 -46.26 17.49 -13.17
C ASP A 121 -46.10 18.22 -11.83
N HIS A 122 -44.98 18.01 -11.11
CA HIS A 122 -44.76 18.65 -9.83
C HIS A 122 -44.50 20.17 -10.00
N PRO A 123 -45.16 21.06 -9.23
CA PRO A 123 -45.04 22.52 -9.43
C PRO A 123 -43.61 23.08 -9.41
N GLN A 124 -42.72 22.45 -8.63
CA GLN A 124 -41.30 22.84 -8.51
C GLN A 124 -40.35 22.15 -9.50
N ALA A 125 -40.82 21.19 -10.31
CA ALA A 125 -39.95 20.41 -11.18
C ALA A 125 -39.28 21.28 -12.25
N GLU A 126 -40.02 22.22 -12.84
CA GLU A 126 -39.51 23.12 -13.87
C GLU A 126 -38.45 24.08 -13.32
N ASN A 127 -38.71 24.69 -12.16
CA ASN A 127 -37.75 25.57 -11.50
C ASN A 127 -36.44 24.82 -11.15
N CYS A 128 -36.55 23.58 -10.64
CA CYS A 128 -35.37 22.75 -10.37
C CYS A 128 -34.58 22.43 -11.65
N ARG A 129 -35.27 22.20 -12.78
CA ARG A 129 -34.62 21.92 -14.06
C ARG A 129 -33.83 23.14 -14.55
N GLN A 130 -34.41 24.34 -14.47
CA GLN A 130 -33.74 25.57 -14.86
C GLN A 130 -32.46 25.83 -14.06
N ILE A 131 -32.48 25.59 -12.74
CA ILE A 131 -31.29 25.71 -11.88
C ILE A 131 -30.20 24.74 -12.30
N THR A 132 -30.56 23.50 -12.66
CA THR A 132 -29.61 22.51 -13.17
C THR A 132 -29.04 22.93 -14.53
N GLU A 133 -29.89 23.38 -15.46
CA GLU A 133 -29.48 23.84 -16.80
C GLU A 133 -28.52 25.04 -16.72
N GLU A 134 -28.76 25.98 -15.81
CA GLU A 134 -27.84 27.10 -15.55
C GLU A 134 -26.44 26.61 -15.14
N GLY A 135 -26.37 25.67 -14.20
CA GLY A 135 -25.10 25.11 -13.78
C GLY A 135 -24.41 24.27 -14.85
N GLU A 136 -25.16 23.60 -15.73
CA GLU A 136 -24.61 22.86 -16.88
C GLU A 136 -24.01 23.81 -17.91
N LEU A 137 -24.71 24.89 -18.24
CA LEU A 137 -24.20 25.95 -19.13
C LEU A 137 -22.98 26.66 -18.56
N ALA A 138 -22.88 26.77 -17.23
CA ALA A 138 -21.73 27.33 -16.53
C ALA A 138 -20.55 26.36 -16.37
N GLY A 139 -20.65 25.10 -16.81
CA GLY A 139 -19.60 24.07 -16.69
C GLY A 139 -19.47 23.47 -15.28
N LEU A 140 -20.39 23.76 -14.36
CA LEU A 140 -20.29 23.32 -12.96
C LEU A 140 -20.46 21.81 -12.79
N TYR A 141 -21.03 21.11 -13.77
CA TYR A 141 -21.30 19.67 -13.70
C TYR A 141 -20.26 18.79 -14.43
N ASP A 142 -19.19 19.37 -14.99
CA ASP A 142 -18.18 18.63 -15.76
C ASP A 142 -17.46 17.56 -14.92
N HIS A 143 -17.32 17.81 -13.61
CA HIS A 143 -16.64 16.91 -12.67
C HIS A 143 -17.60 16.49 -11.53
N PRO A 144 -18.56 15.59 -11.79
CA PRO A 144 -19.67 15.29 -10.88
C PRO A 144 -19.25 14.63 -9.54
N ARG A 145 -17.98 14.26 -9.38
CA ARG A 145 -17.41 13.75 -8.12
C ARG A 145 -17.04 14.86 -7.13
N MET A 146 -16.90 16.11 -7.59
CA MET A 146 -16.42 17.25 -6.78
C MET A 146 -17.53 18.20 -6.32
N ILE A 147 -18.79 17.91 -6.65
CA ILE A 147 -19.92 18.85 -6.50
C ILE A 147 -20.85 18.51 -5.32
N GLY A 148 -20.44 17.56 -4.48
CA GLY A 148 -21.30 16.97 -3.45
C GLY A 148 -21.42 17.76 -2.16
N PHE A 149 -20.62 18.81 -1.95
CA PHE A 149 -20.50 19.55 -0.69
C PHE A 149 -20.60 21.06 -0.87
N LYS A 150 -21.15 21.76 0.12
CA LYS A 150 -21.53 23.17 0.04
C LYS A 150 -20.38 24.11 -0.32
N ALA A 151 -19.30 24.12 0.46
CA ALA A 151 -18.14 24.98 0.27
C ALA A 151 -17.36 24.63 -1.02
N SER A 152 -17.28 23.35 -1.40
CA SER A 152 -16.70 22.96 -2.70
C SER A 152 -17.54 23.48 -3.86
N TRP A 153 -18.88 23.42 -3.75
CA TRP A 153 -19.79 23.96 -4.74
C TRP A 153 -19.70 25.48 -4.87
N GLU A 154 -19.68 26.21 -3.74
CA GLU A 154 -19.51 27.67 -3.71
C GLU A 154 -18.16 28.11 -4.30
N ARG A 155 -17.07 27.41 -3.97
CA ARG A 155 -15.75 27.66 -4.59
C ARG A 155 -15.75 27.36 -6.09
N LEU A 156 -16.40 26.29 -6.52
CA LEU A 156 -16.50 25.93 -7.94
C LEU A 156 -17.26 27.00 -8.73
N ILE A 157 -18.36 27.50 -8.17
CA ILE A 157 -19.14 28.62 -8.72
C ILE A 157 -18.27 29.87 -8.86
N ALA A 158 -17.57 30.26 -7.80
CA ALA A 158 -16.67 31.41 -7.81
C ALA A 158 -15.54 31.24 -8.84
N LYS A 159 -14.93 30.05 -8.92
CA LYS A 159 -13.88 29.73 -9.89
C LYS A 159 -14.33 29.86 -11.35
N HIS A 160 -15.59 29.53 -11.63
CA HIS A 160 -16.18 29.71 -12.97
C HIS A 160 -16.62 31.17 -13.23
N GLY A 161 -16.37 32.09 -12.29
CA GLY A 161 -16.70 33.50 -12.40
C GLY A 161 -18.18 33.81 -12.14
N TYR A 162 -18.86 32.94 -11.39
CA TYR A 162 -20.26 33.11 -11.00
C TYR A 162 -20.39 33.29 -9.48
N GLN A 163 -21.51 33.83 -9.05
CA GLN A 163 -21.98 33.83 -7.66
C GLN A 163 -23.44 33.36 -7.62
N LEU A 164 -23.85 32.80 -6.49
CA LEU A 164 -25.26 32.49 -6.24
C LEU A 164 -25.96 33.70 -5.61
N VAL A 165 -27.00 34.21 -6.26
CA VAL A 165 -27.92 35.20 -5.69
C VAL A 165 -29.32 34.62 -5.78
N ASP A 166 -30.00 34.49 -4.63
CA ASP A 166 -31.32 33.84 -4.52
C ASP A 166 -31.39 32.47 -5.21
N GLY A 167 -30.30 31.70 -5.16
CA GLY A 167 -30.21 30.37 -5.74
C GLY A 167 -30.00 30.32 -7.26
N ARG A 168 -29.76 31.46 -7.92
CA ARG A 168 -29.49 31.56 -9.38
C ARG A 168 -28.06 32.04 -9.63
N LEU A 169 -27.50 31.63 -10.77
CA LEU A 169 -26.11 31.96 -11.12
C LEU A 169 -26.02 33.34 -11.79
N PHE A 170 -25.21 34.24 -11.22
CA PHE A 170 -24.90 35.54 -11.78
C PHE A 170 -23.40 35.68 -12.02
N ARG A 171 -23.01 36.21 -13.18
CA ARG A 171 -21.60 36.43 -13.51
C ARG A 171 -21.04 37.57 -12.65
N ILE A 172 -19.89 37.33 -12.02
CA ILE A 172 -19.22 38.32 -11.17
C ILE A 172 -18.43 39.28 -12.08
N SER A 173 -18.70 40.59 -11.98
CA SER A 173 -18.02 41.64 -12.75
C SER A 173 -16.63 42.00 -12.21
N ALA A 174 -16.32 41.65 -10.96
CA ALA A 174 -15.03 41.82 -10.29
C ALA A 174 -14.89 40.81 -9.13
N LEU A 175 -13.83 40.01 -9.12
CA LEU A 175 -13.56 39.01 -8.06
C LEU A 175 -13.58 39.67 -6.67
N PRO A 176 -14.34 39.16 -5.69
CA PRO A 176 -14.28 39.65 -4.32
C PRO A 176 -12.92 39.32 -3.69
N PRO A 177 -12.38 40.17 -2.81
CA PRO A 177 -11.21 39.82 -2.00
C PRO A 177 -11.58 38.70 -1.00
N GLU A 178 -10.66 37.75 -0.78
CA GLU A 178 -10.84 36.63 0.17
C GLU A 178 -11.13 37.12 1.60
N GLU A 179 -12.19 36.61 2.24
CA GLU A 179 -12.50 36.88 3.64
C GLU A 179 -11.55 36.12 4.59
N GLY A 180 -11.02 36.85 5.58
CA GLY A 180 -9.96 36.41 6.48
C GLY A 180 -10.37 35.36 7.52
N GLY A 181 -10.22 34.09 7.17
CA GLY A 181 -9.92 33.03 8.14
C GLY A 181 -8.47 33.14 8.62
N LEU A 182 -8.11 32.41 9.70
CA LEU A 182 -6.71 32.23 10.11
C LEU A 182 -5.87 31.82 8.89
N GLN A 183 -5.03 32.72 8.40
CA GLN A 183 -4.24 32.52 7.19
C GLN A 183 -3.12 31.52 7.53
N ILE A 184 -3.33 30.25 7.16
CA ILE A 184 -2.36 29.18 7.34
C ILE A 184 -1.39 29.23 6.17
N ASP A 185 -0.10 29.37 6.47
CA ASP A 185 0.94 29.51 5.45
C ASP A 185 1.34 28.15 4.84
N ARG A 186 0.41 27.46 4.17
CA ARG A 186 0.63 26.10 3.62
C ARG A 186 1.90 26.01 2.76
N HIS A 187 2.18 27.05 1.98
CA HIS A 187 3.35 27.16 1.09
C HIS A 187 4.71 27.06 1.83
N ARG A 188 4.75 27.27 3.16
CA ARG A 188 5.98 27.19 3.97
C ARG A 188 6.35 25.77 4.39
N THR A 189 5.53 24.77 4.05
CA THR A 189 5.81 23.35 4.30
C THR A 189 6.80 22.76 3.29
N ALA A 190 6.92 23.35 2.10
CA ALA A 190 7.86 22.92 1.06
C ALA A 190 9.32 23.12 1.53
N LEU A 191 10.02 22.01 1.74
CA LEU A 191 11.42 21.97 2.17
C LEU A 191 12.36 22.03 0.97
N VAL A 192 13.47 22.76 1.09
CA VAL A 192 14.57 22.71 0.11
C VAL A 192 15.42 21.48 0.41
N ARG A 193 15.63 20.62 -0.59
CA ARG A 193 16.44 19.39 -0.46
C ARG A 193 17.39 19.23 -1.66
N HIS A 194 18.50 18.53 -1.44
CA HIS A 194 19.51 18.25 -2.47
C HIS A 194 19.51 16.78 -2.94
N GLU A 195 18.53 15.99 -2.51
CA GLU A 195 18.38 14.58 -2.86
C GLU A 195 16.90 14.26 -3.13
N LEU A 196 16.67 13.19 -3.89
CA LEU A 196 15.33 12.63 -4.11
C LEU A 196 14.57 12.41 -2.79
N SER A 197 13.28 12.76 -2.80
CA SER A 197 12.37 12.45 -1.70
C SER A 197 12.19 10.95 -1.49
N ALA A 198 11.78 10.55 -0.29
CA ALA A 198 11.54 9.15 0.06
C ALA A 198 10.64 8.39 -0.95
N PRO A 199 9.49 8.93 -1.44
CA PRO A 199 8.70 8.24 -2.46
C PRO A 199 9.45 8.09 -3.80
N MET A 200 10.22 9.08 -4.23
CA MET A 200 11.02 8.98 -5.47
C MET A 200 12.17 7.99 -5.34
N LYS A 201 12.86 7.94 -4.19
CA LYS A 201 13.86 6.90 -3.88
C LYS A 201 13.25 5.49 -3.95
N MET A 202 11.99 5.34 -3.53
CA MET A 202 11.28 4.06 -3.61
C MET A 202 10.98 3.66 -5.07
N LEU A 203 10.59 4.63 -5.92
CA LEU A 203 10.39 4.38 -7.35
C LEU A 203 11.69 3.94 -8.03
N ALA A 204 12.81 4.60 -7.73
CA ALA A 204 14.14 4.23 -8.23
C ALA A 204 14.48 2.77 -7.87
N ARG A 205 14.33 2.42 -6.59
CA ARG A 205 14.68 1.10 -6.04
C ARG A 205 13.91 -0.04 -6.71
N HIS A 206 12.63 0.19 -7.03
CA HIS A 206 11.78 -0.80 -7.68
C HIS A 206 11.84 -0.77 -9.21
N GLY A 207 12.78 -0.01 -9.78
CA GLY A 207 13.06 0.00 -11.22
C GLY A 207 12.07 0.83 -12.05
N TYR A 208 11.23 1.65 -11.43
CA TYR A 208 10.28 2.51 -12.15
C TYR A 208 10.91 3.78 -12.72
N LEU A 209 12.14 4.12 -12.32
CA LEU A 209 12.89 5.28 -12.83
C LEU A 209 14.01 4.88 -13.80
N ASN A 210 13.78 3.83 -14.59
CA ASN A 210 14.74 3.29 -15.56
C ASN A 210 14.66 3.96 -16.95
N GLY A 211 13.75 4.92 -17.15
CA GLY A 211 13.53 5.62 -18.41
C GLY A 211 12.37 5.07 -19.26
N ASP A 212 11.78 3.94 -18.88
CA ASP A 212 10.63 3.36 -19.62
C ASP A 212 9.30 4.09 -19.34
N TYR A 213 9.26 4.92 -18.29
CA TYR A 213 8.06 5.57 -17.80
C TYR A 213 8.23 7.08 -17.66
N ALA A 214 7.22 7.81 -18.14
CA ALA A 214 7.04 9.24 -17.84
C ALA A 214 6.41 9.43 -16.44
N LEU A 215 6.89 10.42 -15.70
CA LEU A 215 6.50 10.74 -14.34
C LEU A 215 5.82 12.11 -14.24
N PHE A 216 4.74 12.19 -13.45
CA PHE A 216 4.12 13.45 -13.07
C PHE A 216 4.11 13.64 -11.55
N ASP A 217 4.68 14.74 -11.07
CA ASP A 217 4.74 15.09 -9.65
C ASP A 217 3.63 16.09 -9.28
N TYR A 218 2.60 15.58 -8.60
CA TYR A 218 1.43 16.34 -8.15
C TYR A 218 1.74 16.98 -6.79
N GLY A 219 1.83 18.31 -6.78
CA GLY A 219 2.28 19.09 -5.62
C GLY A 219 3.79 19.09 -5.47
N CYS A 220 4.52 19.33 -6.58
CA CYS A 220 5.98 19.23 -6.64
C CYS A 220 6.74 20.28 -5.79
N GLY A 221 6.03 21.22 -5.16
CA GLY A 221 6.63 22.29 -4.38
C GLY A 221 7.65 23.07 -5.21
N ARG A 222 8.87 23.19 -4.69
CA ARG A 222 9.96 23.91 -5.37
C ARG A 222 10.60 23.14 -6.54
N GLY A 223 10.14 21.93 -6.83
CA GLY A 223 10.63 21.10 -7.93
C GLY A 223 12.05 20.54 -7.72
N ASP A 224 12.45 20.26 -6.47
CA ASP A 224 13.75 19.63 -6.19
C ASP A 224 13.84 18.22 -6.81
N ASP A 225 12.80 17.40 -6.63
CA ASP A 225 12.72 16.06 -7.22
C ASP A 225 12.75 16.11 -8.75
N LEU A 226 12.03 17.05 -9.37
CA LEU A 226 12.00 17.22 -10.83
C LEU A 226 13.39 17.52 -11.40
N ARG A 227 14.14 18.43 -10.77
CA ARG A 227 15.52 18.75 -11.21
C ARG A 227 16.44 17.54 -11.19
N GLU A 228 16.32 16.72 -10.14
CA GLU A 228 17.15 15.53 -9.98
C GLU A 228 16.77 14.43 -11.00
N LEU A 229 15.48 14.26 -11.29
CA LEU A 229 14.97 13.33 -12.31
C LEU A 229 15.39 13.76 -13.72
N GLU A 230 15.25 15.05 -14.06
CA GLU A 230 15.69 15.62 -15.34
C GLU A 230 17.20 15.43 -15.53
N ALA A 231 18.01 15.61 -14.47
CA ALA A 231 19.46 15.38 -14.51
C ALA A 231 19.85 13.92 -14.82
N HIS A 232 18.95 12.96 -14.54
CA HIS A 232 19.11 11.54 -14.85
C HIS A 232 18.43 11.12 -16.17
N GLY A 233 17.93 12.08 -16.95
CA GLY A 233 17.31 11.82 -18.26
C GLY A 233 15.91 11.20 -18.18
N ILE A 234 15.23 11.35 -17.04
CA ILE A 234 13.88 10.84 -16.83
C ILE A 234 12.89 11.93 -17.27
N ASP A 235 11.90 11.55 -18.09
CA ASP A 235 10.80 12.44 -18.49
C ASP A 235 9.88 12.70 -17.29
N ALA A 236 10.03 13.86 -16.66
CA ALA A 236 9.32 14.24 -15.45
C ALA A 236 8.69 15.63 -15.58
N LEU A 237 7.40 15.71 -15.32
CA LEU A 237 6.64 16.96 -15.24
C LEU A 237 6.04 17.12 -13.84
N GLY A 238 5.59 18.32 -13.49
CA GLY A 238 4.93 18.51 -12.21
C GLY A 238 4.21 19.83 -12.08
N TRP A 239 3.28 19.85 -11.13
CA TRP A 239 2.40 20.97 -10.85
C TRP A 239 2.37 21.26 -9.36
N ASP A 240 2.31 22.54 -8.98
CA ASP A 240 2.11 22.95 -7.59
C ASP A 240 1.26 24.21 -7.55
N PRO A 241 0.22 24.29 -6.68
CA PRO A 241 -0.69 25.43 -6.66
C PRO A 241 -0.02 26.78 -6.33
N ASN A 242 1.15 26.78 -5.66
CA ASN A 242 1.85 28.00 -5.26
C ASN A 242 3.15 28.23 -6.04
N PHE A 243 3.92 27.17 -6.25
CA PHE A 243 5.28 27.26 -6.81
C PHE A 243 5.34 27.02 -8.32
N ARG A 244 4.35 26.31 -8.88
CA ARG A 244 4.24 26.06 -10.32
C ARG A 244 2.76 26.01 -10.77
N PRO A 245 2.00 27.10 -10.57
CA PRO A 245 0.55 27.11 -10.82
C PRO A 245 0.20 26.96 -12.30
N ASP A 246 1.08 27.44 -13.18
CA ASP A 246 0.94 27.37 -14.65
C ASP A 246 1.36 26.01 -15.25
N GLY A 247 1.76 25.05 -14.41
CA GLY A 247 2.08 23.69 -14.86
C GLY A 247 0.83 22.98 -15.37
N GLU A 248 0.89 22.39 -16.57
CA GLU A 248 -0.23 21.57 -17.05
C GLU A 248 -0.30 20.25 -16.29
N LYS A 249 -1.51 19.89 -15.85
CA LYS A 249 -1.79 18.57 -15.28
C LYS A 249 -1.88 17.57 -16.42
N VAL A 250 -0.86 16.74 -16.56
CA VAL A 250 -0.75 15.76 -17.65
C VAL A 250 -1.00 14.35 -17.14
N VAL A 251 -1.64 13.53 -17.98
CA VAL A 251 -1.75 12.09 -17.73
C VAL A 251 -0.37 11.47 -17.92
N SER A 252 0.07 10.60 -17.00
CA SER A 252 1.39 9.99 -17.01
C SER A 252 1.37 8.56 -16.50
N HIS A 253 2.41 7.79 -16.85
CA HIS A 253 2.55 6.40 -16.41
C HIS A 253 2.65 6.32 -14.88
N LEU A 254 3.53 7.16 -14.31
CA LEU A 254 3.75 7.27 -12.89
C LEU A 254 3.25 8.63 -12.42
N VAL A 255 2.47 8.65 -11.33
CA VAL A 255 2.09 9.89 -10.66
C VAL A 255 2.56 9.83 -9.22
N ASN A 256 3.25 10.87 -8.75
CA ASN A 256 3.62 11.03 -7.35
C ASN A 256 2.73 12.07 -6.68
N LEU A 257 2.09 11.70 -5.57
CA LEU A 257 1.40 12.59 -4.64
C LEU A 257 2.16 12.58 -3.31
N GLY A 258 3.37 13.12 -3.36
CA GLY A 258 4.35 13.02 -2.28
C GLY A 258 4.14 14.07 -1.19
N PHE A 259 3.74 13.65 0.01
CA PHE A 259 3.57 14.51 1.19
C PHE A 259 2.57 15.68 1.03
N VAL A 260 1.65 15.59 0.07
CA VAL A 260 0.65 16.63 -0.22
C VAL A 260 -0.55 16.53 0.72
N ILE A 261 -1.10 15.34 0.90
CA ILE A 261 -2.31 15.14 1.71
C ILE A 261 -2.10 15.47 3.19
N ASN A 262 -0.85 15.57 3.67
CA ASN A 262 -0.60 15.97 5.04
C ASN A 262 -0.56 17.49 5.28
N VAL A 263 -0.55 18.32 4.23
CA VAL A 263 -0.46 19.79 4.37
C VAL A 263 -1.77 20.51 4.06
N ILE A 264 -2.81 19.78 3.66
CA ILE A 264 -4.12 20.33 3.33
C ILE A 264 -5.07 20.13 4.53
N GLU A 265 -5.53 21.22 5.15
CA GLU A 265 -6.39 21.17 6.35
C GLU A 265 -7.84 20.75 6.07
N ASP A 266 -8.31 20.98 4.85
CA ASP A 266 -9.66 20.63 4.45
C ASP A 266 -9.71 19.15 4.04
N GLN A 267 -10.67 18.39 4.58
CA GLN A 267 -10.76 16.95 4.30
C GLN A 267 -11.18 16.69 2.85
N ASP A 268 -12.06 17.53 2.32
CA ASP A 268 -12.60 17.38 0.98
C ASP A 268 -11.54 17.78 -0.05
N GLU A 269 -10.82 18.87 0.17
CA GLU A 269 -9.69 19.26 -0.68
C GLU A 269 -8.59 18.18 -0.71
N ARG A 270 -8.32 17.49 0.42
CA ARG A 270 -7.40 16.34 0.42
C ARG A 270 -7.90 15.19 -0.46
N MET A 271 -9.19 14.89 -0.34
CA MET A 271 -9.83 13.85 -1.14
C MET A 271 -9.80 14.22 -2.64
N GLU A 272 -10.05 15.48 -2.97
CA GLU A 272 -9.95 16.03 -4.33
C GLU A 272 -8.52 15.94 -4.87
N ALA A 273 -7.50 16.27 -4.07
CA ALA A 273 -6.10 16.14 -4.48
C ALA A 273 -5.74 14.67 -4.79
N LEU A 274 -6.18 13.73 -3.94
CA LEU A 274 -5.94 12.30 -4.12
C LEU A 274 -6.65 11.75 -5.37
N LEU A 275 -7.92 12.09 -5.57
CA LEU A 275 -8.69 11.70 -6.76
C LEU A 275 -8.12 12.32 -8.03
N GLY A 276 -7.72 13.59 -7.99
CA GLY A 276 -7.10 14.28 -9.11
C GLY A 276 -5.77 13.64 -9.53
N ALA A 277 -4.91 13.25 -8.58
CA ALA A 277 -3.69 12.52 -8.89
C ALA A 277 -3.98 11.14 -9.52
N TRP A 278 -5.02 10.45 -9.03
CA TRP A 278 -5.44 9.15 -9.58
C TRP A 278 -5.97 9.23 -11.02
N GLU A 279 -6.68 10.31 -11.36
CA GLU A 279 -7.17 10.53 -12.73
C GLU A 279 -6.03 10.68 -13.73
N LEU A 280 -4.93 11.31 -13.32
CA LEU A 280 -3.71 11.48 -14.14
C LEU A 280 -2.85 10.21 -14.24
N THR A 281 -3.13 9.19 -13.43
CA THR A 281 -2.31 7.96 -13.40
C THR A 281 -2.70 7.01 -14.53
N GLN A 282 -1.73 6.38 -15.20
CA GLN A 282 -1.97 5.24 -16.11
C GLN A 282 -1.53 3.90 -15.52
N THR A 283 -0.37 3.84 -14.86
CA THR A 283 0.23 2.60 -14.35
C THR A 283 0.24 2.56 -12.83
N LEU A 284 0.92 3.52 -12.18
CA LEU A 284 1.18 3.52 -10.75
C LEU A 284 1.03 4.93 -10.14
N LEU A 285 0.21 5.03 -9.09
CA LEU A 285 0.14 6.20 -8.22
C LEU A 285 0.95 5.94 -6.94
N VAL A 286 1.84 6.86 -6.60
CA VAL A 286 2.55 6.88 -5.32
C VAL A 286 1.89 7.90 -4.40
N VAL A 287 1.49 7.48 -3.22
CA VAL A 287 0.91 8.36 -2.20
C VAL A 287 1.78 8.30 -0.96
N SER A 288 2.21 9.46 -0.45
CA SER A 288 2.92 9.51 0.83
C SER A 288 2.41 10.59 1.78
N ALA A 289 2.52 10.33 3.07
CA ALA A 289 2.21 11.28 4.12
C ALA A 289 3.07 11.05 5.37
N MET A 290 3.16 12.08 6.23
CA MET A 290 3.91 11.99 7.48
C MET A 290 3.18 11.11 8.50
N LEU A 291 3.93 10.22 9.15
CA LEU A 291 3.43 9.42 10.26
C LEU A 291 3.80 10.05 11.61
N ALA A 292 2.91 9.95 12.60
CA ALA A 292 3.27 10.21 13.99
C ALA A 292 2.37 9.44 14.97
N ASN A 293 2.87 9.25 16.19
CA ASN A 293 2.09 8.69 17.29
C ASN A 293 1.40 9.78 18.12
N ASP A 294 0.38 9.39 18.88
CA ASP A 294 -0.41 10.32 19.71
C ASP A 294 0.44 11.13 20.69
N ARG A 295 1.53 10.55 21.21
CA ARG A 295 2.45 11.22 22.13
C ARG A 295 3.23 12.36 21.48
N PHE A 296 3.59 12.22 20.21
CA PHE A 296 4.23 13.26 19.42
C PHE A 296 3.22 14.35 19.04
N ILE A 297 2.03 13.93 18.58
CA ILE A 297 0.96 14.85 18.17
C ILE A 297 0.50 15.73 19.34
N ALA A 298 0.44 15.19 20.55
CA ALA A 298 0.04 15.91 21.77
C ALA A 298 0.91 17.12 22.13
N GLN A 299 2.07 17.29 21.48
CA GLN A 299 2.97 18.44 21.69
C GLN A 299 2.56 19.69 20.91
N PHE A 300 1.66 19.54 19.92
CA PHE A 300 1.25 20.63 19.03
C PHE A 300 -0.16 21.13 19.36
N THR A 301 -0.49 22.32 18.87
CA THR A 301 -1.83 22.89 19.01
C THR A 301 -2.81 22.16 18.06
N PRO A 302 -3.87 21.50 18.56
CA PRO A 302 -4.87 20.85 17.72
C PRO A 302 -5.60 21.87 16.85
N TYR A 303 -5.81 21.54 15.58
CA TYR A 303 -6.59 22.35 14.64
C TYR A 303 -7.25 21.46 13.59
N LYS A 304 -8.59 21.54 13.49
CA LYS A 304 -9.41 20.60 12.71
C LYS A 304 -9.05 19.14 13.09
N ASP A 305 -8.68 18.30 12.12
CA ASP A 305 -8.23 16.92 12.35
C ASP A 305 -6.70 16.78 12.40
N GLY A 306 -5.95 17.89 12.35
CA GLY A 306 -4.50 17.91 12.41
C GLY A 306 -3.99 18.85 13.50
N VAL A 307 -2.80 19.41 13.27
CA VAL A 307 -2.15 20.32 14.20
C VAL A 307 -1.60 21.54 13.47
N ILE A 308 -1.50 22.66 14.20
CA ILE A 308 -0.74 23.83 13.76
C ILE A 308 0.68 23.72 14.32
N THR A 309 1.67 23.83 13.45
CA THR A 309 3.08 23.85 13.84
C THR A 309 3.51 25.23 14.34
N SER A 310 4.67 25.33 14.98
CA SER A 310 5.28 26.60 15.40
C SER A 310 5.55 27.59 14.25
N ARG A 311 5.50 27.12 12.99
CA ARG A 311 5.64 27.95 11.78
C ARG A 311 4.30 28.45 11.21
N ASN A 312 3.20 28.27 11.94
CA ASN A 312 1.84 28.58 11.49
C ASN A 312 1.42 27.81 10.21
N THR A 313 1.87 26.55 10.11
CA THR A 313 1.47 25.63 9.03
C THR A 313 0.59 24.51 9.57
N PHE A 314 -0.39 24.07 8.79
CA PHE A 314 -1.16 22.87 9.10
C PHE A 314 -0.35 21.62 8.79
N GLN A 315 -0.49 20.61 9.65
CA GLN A 315 0.07 19.29 9.43
C GLN A 315 -0.89 18.20 9.94
N ARG A 316 -1.28 17.27 9.07
CA ARG A 316 -1.96 16.03 9.46
C ARG A 316 -0.95 14.90 9.55
N TYR A 317 -0.87 14.27 10.72
CA TYR A 317 -0.04 13.08 10.94
C TYR A 317 -0.89 11.82 10.95
N TYR A 318 -0.59 10.87 10.08
CA TYR A 318 -1.33 9.63 10.00
C TYR A 318 -0.68 8.54 10.86
N ASN A 319 -1.43 7.50 11.20
CA ASN A 319 -0.81 6.20 11.43
C ASN A 319 -0.82 5.37 10.13
N GLN A 320 0.02 4.33 10.05
CA GLN A 320 0.21 3.54 8.83
C GLN A 320 -1.10 2.91 8.32
N SER A 321 -1.88 2.30 9.22
CA SER A 321 -3.14 1.63 8.88
C SER A 321 -4.25 2.61 8.49
N GLU A 322 -4.29 3.78 9.14
CA GLU A 322 -5.20 4.87 8.85
C GLU A 322 -4.93 5.46 7.46
N LEU A 323 -3.66 5.72 7.13
CA LEU A 323 -3.29 6.20 5.81
C LEU A 323 -3.69 5.21 4.73
N LYS A 324 -3.38 3.91 4.93
CA LYS A 324 -3.82 2.86 4.01
C LYS A 324 -5.35 2.87 3.85
N HIS A 325 -6.09 2.92 4.95
CA HIS A 325 -7.56 2.91 4.92
C HIS A 325 -8.12 4.14 4.19
N TYR A 326 -7.54 5.32 4.42
CA TYR A 326 -7.91 6.55 3.74
C TYR A 326 -7.73 6.43 2.22
N ILE A 327 -6.59 5.90 1.77
CA ILE A 327 -6.30 5.69 0.34
C ILE A 327 -7.26 4.64 -0.24
N ASP A 328 -7.37 3.48 0.40
CA ASP A 328 -8.22 2.37 -0.05
C ASP A 328 -9.68 2.82 -0.22
N LYS A 329 -10.21 3.56 0.77
CA LYS A 329 -11.58 4.04 0.77
C LYS A 329 -11.83 5.12 -0.28
N THR A 330 -10.87 6.02 -0.49
CA THR A 330 -11.02 7.15 -1.42
C THR A 330 -10.95 6.69 -2.87
N LEU A 331 -10.02 5.78 -3.18
CA LEU A 331 -9.78 5.31 -4.54
C LEU A 331 -10.59 4.05 -4.91
N ASP A 332 -11.17 3.36 -3.93
CA ASP A 332 -11.72 2.00 -4.07
C ASP A 332 -10.71 1.00 -4.68
N GLU A 333 -9.43 1.19 -4.38
CA GLU A 333 -8.33 0.35 -4.86
C GLU A 333 -7.49 -0.15 -3.68
N ASN A 334 -6.69 -1.21 -3.88
CA ASN A 334 -5.84 -1.72 -2.82
C ASN A 334 -4.48 -1.00 -2.81
N ALA A 335 -4.22 -0.22 -1.77
CA ALA A 335 -2.93 0.40 -1.53
C ALA A 335 -1.92 -0.61 -0.95
N ILE A 336 -0.77 -0.73 -1.59
CA ILE A 336 0.33 -1.61 -1.19
C ILE A 336 1.37 -0.79 -0.42
N ALA A 337 1.63 -1.15 0.84
CA ALA A 337 2.71 -0.53 1.60
C ALA A 337 4.07 -0.89 1.01
N VAL A 338 4.86 0.14 0.69
CA VAL A 338 6.25 0.00 0.24
C VAL A 338 7.24 0.62 1.24
N GLY A 339 6.77 1.46 2.15
CA GLY A 339 7.56 1.92 3.29
C GLY A 339 6.71 2.68 4.32
N PRO A 340 7.33 3.20 5.39
CA PRO A 340 6.65 4.02 6.38
C PRO A 340 6.02 5.25 5.73
N GLY A 341 4.69 5.32 5.73
CA GLY A 341 3.93 6.42 5.17
C GLY A 341 3.96 6.49 3.65
N ILE A 342 4.39 5.45 2.94
CA ILE A 342 4.49 5.42 1.46
C ILE A 342 3.73 4.20 0.92
N PHE A 343 2.79 4.47 0.02
CA PHE A 343 1.91 3.48 -0.58
C PHE A 343 1.91 3.57 -2.11
N TYR A 344 1.88 2.40 -2.75
CA TYR A 344 1.68 2.24 -4.18
C TYR A 344 0.24 1.82 -4.46
N VAL A 345 -0.39 2.46 -5.43
CA VAL A 345 -1.73 2.11 -5.93
C VAL A 345 -1.62 1.87 -7.43
N PHE A 346 -1.76 0.62 -7.83
CA PHE A 346 -1.63 0.22 -9.23
C PHE A 346 -2.97 0.35 -9.96
N LYS A 347 -2.95 1.10 -11.06
CA LYS A 347 -4.05 1.17 -12.03
C LYS A 347 -3.91 0.07 -13.06
N ASP A 348 -2.68 -0.23 -13.47
CA ASP A 348 -2.38 -1.43 -14.25
C ASP A 348 -2.26 -2.67 -13.34
N LYS A 349 -3.25 -3.56 -13.46
CA LYS A 349 -3.33 -4.78 -12.66
C LYS A 349 -2.30 -5.84 -13.05
N LEU A 350 -1.77 -5.83 -14.28
CA LEU A 350 -0.70 -6.75 -14.66
C LEU A 350 0.62 -6.33 -14.02
N GLU A 351 0.92 -5.04 -14.01
CA GLU A 351 2.10 -4.50 -13.32
C GLU A 351 2.01 -4.70 -11.80
N GLU A 352 0.81 -4.57 -11.20
CA GLU A 352 0.58 -4.92 -9.79
C GLU A 352 1.03 -6.37 -9.49
N GLN A 353 0.67 -7.32 -10.34
CA GLN A 353 1.03 -8.74 -10.17
C GLN A 353 2.53 -8.99 -10.39
N ARG A 354 3.14 -8.30 -11.36
CA ARG A 354 4.59 -8.39 -11.57
C ARG A 354 5.36 -7.88 -10.36
N PHE A 355 4.98 -6.71 -9.84
CA PHE A 355 5.55 -6.10 -8.65
C PHE A 355 5.48 -7.04 -7.43
N LEU A 356 4.27 -7.54 -7.12
CA LEU A 356 4.06 -8.43 -5.96
C LEU A 356 4.83 -9.75 -6.08
N ALA A 357 4.96 -10.29 -7.29
CA ALA A 357 5.67 -11.53 -7.53
C ALA A 357 7.18 -11.36 -7.40
N GLN A 358 7.74 -10.28 -7.98
CA GLN A 358 9.16 -9.97 -7.87
C GLN A 358 9.59 -9.78 -6.41
N ARG A 359 8.74 -9.15 -5.59
CA ARG A 359 8.99 -8.96 -4.14
C ARG A 359 9.23 -10.25 -3.35
N GLN A 360 8.71 -11.40 -3.83
CA GLN A 360 8.87 -12.69 -3.17
C GLN A 360 9.91 -13.60 -3.83
N ARG A 361 10.45 -13.24 -5.00
CA ARG A 361 11.48 -14.04 -5.68
C ARG A 361 12.80 -13.95 -4.93
N ARG A 362 13.49 -15.08 -4.84
CA ARG A 362 14.88 -15.10 -4.36
C ARG A 362 15.80 -14.52 -5.44
N ASN A 363 16.74 -13.67 -5.05
CA ASN A 363 17.84 -13.26 -5.93
C ASN A 363 18.85 -14.40 -6.02
N HIS A 364 18.81 -15.14 -7.12
CA HIS A 364 19.80 -16.18 -7.38
C HIS A 364 21.11 -15.55 -7.86
N SER A 365 22.07 -15.37 -6.95
CA SER A 365 23.47 -15.24 -7.35
C SER A 365 24.00 -16.65 -7.65
N TRP A 366 23.84 -17.10 -8.89
CA TRP A 366 24.36 -18.40 -9.31
C TRP A 366 25.88 -18.43 -9.19
N GLN A 367 26.38 -19.17 -8.20
CA GLN A 367 27.77 -19.60 -8.15
C GLN A 367 27.84 -20.94 -8.90
N GLN A 368 28.55 -20.97 -10.01
CA GLN A 368 28.79 -22.18 -10.79
C GLN A 368 29.66 -23.15 -9.97
N LEU A 369 29.05 -23.95 -9.10
CA LEU A 369 29.74 -24.83 -8.16
C LEU A 369 30.08 -26.22 -8.72
N THR A 370 29.92 -26.44 -10.03
CA THR A 370 30.21 -27.76 -10.63
C THR A 370 30.87 -27.64 -11.99
N SER A 371 32.07 -28.20 -12.09
CA SER A 371 32.61 -28.73 -13.36
C SER A 371 31.79 -29.97 -13.75
N PRO A 372 31.35 -30.11 -15.01
CA PRO A 372 30.59 -31.28 -15.44
C PRO A 372 31.44 -32.56 -15.28
N THR A 373 30.90 -33.57 -14.59
CA THR A 373 31.44 -34.94 -14.64
C THR A 373 30.70 -35.70 -15.74
N PRO A 374 31.35 -36.01 -16.87
CA PRO A 374 30.69 -36.64 -18.00
C PRO A 374 30.28 -38.07 -17.67
N ASN A 375 28.99 -38.37 -17.79
CA ASN A 375 28.49 -39.74 -17.83
C ASN A 375 28.36 -40.17 -19.30
N HIS A 376 29.05 -41.24 -19.68
CA HIS A 376 29.30 -41.59 -21.07
C HIS A 376 28.06 -42.14 -21.81
N GLN A 377 27.49 -41.33 -22.71
CA GLN A 377 26.83 -41.79 -23.94
C GLN A 377 27.33 -40.93 -25.13
N ALA A 378 28.05 -41.56 -26.06
CA ALA A 378 28.90 -40.89 -27.05
C ALA A 378 28.17 -39.96 -28.03
N THR A 379 26.90 -40.22 -28.35
CA THR A 379 26.13 -39.45 -29.36
C THR A 379 25.44 -38.21 -28.80
N ALA A 380 24.90 -38.29 -27.58
CA ALA A 380 24.26 -37.15 -26.90
C ALA A 380 25.31 -36.12 -26.43
N ALA A 381 26.46 -36.60 -25.93
CA ALA A 381 27.58 -35.76 -25.53
C ALA A 381 28.12 -34.93 -26.70
N LEU A 382 28.30 -35.52 -27.90
CA LEU A 382 28.80 -34.80 -29.08
C LEU A 382 27.87 -33.66 -29.54
N LEU A 383 26.56 -33.84 -29.42
CA LEU A 383 25.57 -32.83 -29.82
C LEU A 383 25.51 -31.67 -28.81
N ILE A 384 25.60 -31.98 -27.51
CA ILE A 384 25.73 -30.97 -26.44
C ILE A 384 27.06 -30.22 -26.58
N THR A 385 28.19 -30.91 -26.76
CA THR A 385 29.51 -30.25 -26.92
C THR A 385 29.56 -29.35 -28.16
N ARG A 386 28.91 -29.73 -29.27
CA ARG A 386 28.88 -28.93 -30.50
C ARG A 386 28.08 -27.63 -30.36
N HIS A 387 27.02 -27.65 -29.56
CA HIS A 387 26.13 -26.49 -29.33
C HIS A 387 26.10 -26.09 -27.85
N GLN A 388 27.24 -26.18 -27.17
CA GLN A 388 27.33 -26.03 -25.72
C GLN A 388 26.70 -24.72 -25.19
N PRO A 389 26.95 -23.54 -25.79
CA PRO A 389 26.36 -22.29 -25.30
C PRO A 389 24.82 -22.31 -25.31
N LEU A 390 24.20 -22.92 -26.33
CA LEU A 390 22.75 -22.98 -26.48
C LEU A 390 22.12 -23.91 -25.43
N PHE A 391 22.72 -25.09 -25.23
CA PHE A 391 22.25 -26.06 -24.24
C PHE A 391 22.47 -25.57 -22.80
N GLU A 392 23.57 -24.86 -22.54
CA GLU A 392 23.84 -24.23 -21.26
C GLU A 392 22.87 -23.08 -20.97
N ALA A 393 22.61 -22.21 -21.95
CA ALA A 393 21.60 -21.15 -21.82
C ALA A 393 20.20 -21.71 -21.55
N PHE A 394 19.80 -22.78 -22.26
CA PHE A 394 18.52 -23.44 -22.01
C PHE A 394 18.46 -24.11 -20.63
N TRP A 395 19.54 -24.75 -20.18
CA TRP A 395 19.65 -25.32 -18.84
C TRP A 395 19.53 -24.25 -17.76
N GLN A 396 20.25 -23.13 -17.89
CA GLN A 396 20.17 -22.00 -16.97
C GLN A 396 18.75 -21.41 -16.93
N ARG A 397 18.07 -21.34 -18.08
CA ARG A 397 16.69 -20.90 -18.13
C ARG A 397 15.74 -21.88 -17.44
N ALA A 398 15.94 -23.19 -17.62
CA ALA A 398 15.17 -24.23 -16.94
C ALA A 398 15.36 -24.19 -15.42
N LEU A 399 16.59 -23.97 -14.95
CA LEU A 399 16.90 -23.76 -13.53
C LEU A 399 16.26 -22.48 -12.99
N THR A 400 16.29 -21.39 -13.73
CA THR A 400 15.64 -20.12 -13.32
C THR A 400 14.12 -20.28 -13.18
N LEU A 401 13.49 -21.07 -14.05
CA LEU A 401 12.06 -21.34 -13.99
C LEU A 401 11.70 -22.48 -13.05
N GLY A 402 12.66 -23.31 -12.60
CA GLY A 402 12.39 -24.56 -11.87
C GLY A 402 11.59 -25.60 -12.67
N ARG A 403 11.45 -25.42 -13.98
CA ARG A 403 10.70 -26.29 -14.90
C ARG A 403 11.19 -26.12 -16.32
N ILE A 404 10.72 -26.98 -17.23
CA ILE A 404 11.03 -26.88 -18.66
C ILE A 404 10.45 -25.54 -19.20
N PRO A 405 11.27 -24.68 -19.83
CA PRO A 405 10.79 -23.47 -20.50
C PRO A 405 9.83 -23.79 -21.63
N ALA A 406 8.79 -22.99 -21.80
CA ALA A 406 7.98 -22.98 -23.00
C ALA A 406 8.69 -22.23 -24.15
N ASN A 407 8.09 -22.23 -25.34
CA ASN A 407 8.73 -21.70 -26.54
C ASN A 407 8.98 -20.18 -26.48
N ASP A 408 8.04 -19.42 -25.93
CA ASP A 408 8.14 -17.97 -25.71
C ASP A 408 8.89 -17.59 -24.42
N GLU A 409 9.38 -18.57 -23.65
CA GLU A 409 10.15 -18.34 -22.42
C GLU A 409 11.66 -18.50 -22.62
N PHE A 410 12.10 -18.83 -23.84
CA PHE A 410 13.51 -18.96 -24.20
C PHE A 410 13.75 -18.35 -25.58
N GLU A 411 14.57 -17.31 -25.65
CA GLU A 411 14.79 -16.51 -26.87
C GLU A 411 15.29 -17.36 -28.05
N GLN A 412 16.13 -18.36 -27.80
CA GLN A 412 16.70 -19.25 -28.82
C GLN A 412 15.89 -20.55 -28.98
N SER A 413 14.58 -20.52 -28.73
CA SER A 413 13.71 -21.71 -28.78
C SER A 413 13.70 -22.40 -30.15
N ASP A 414 13.63 -21.62 -31.24
CA ASP A 414 13.56 -22.20 -32.59
C ASP A 414 14.86 -22.91 -32.97
N GLU A 415 16.01 -22.29 -32.70
CA GLU A 415 17.35 -22.87 -32.91
C GLU A 415 17.51 -24.19 -32.13
N LEU A 416 17.09 -24.21 -30.86
CA LEU A 416 17.15 -25.41 -30.02
C LEU A 416 16.24 -26.52 -30.55
N ARG A 417 15.05 -26.16 -31.07
CA ARG A 417 14.09 -27.12 -31.62
C ARG A 417 14.53 -27.70 -32.96
N GLU A 418 15.26 -26.95 -33.78
CA GLU A 418 15.88 -27.48 -35.00
C GLU A 418 16.94 -28.54 -34.68
N ILE A 419 17.74 -28.31 -33.64
CA ILE A 419 18.86 -29.19 -33.26
C ILE A 419 18.39 -30.40 -32.45
N ALA A 420 17.55 -30.19 -31.42
CA ALA A 420 17.13 -31.22 -30.48
C ALA A 420 15.71 -31.78 -30.75
N GLY A 421 14.98 -31.18 -31.68
CA GLY A 421 13.59 -31.53 -32.04
C GLY A 421 12.53 -30.88 -31.14
N SER A 422 12.71 -30.90 -29.81
CA SER A 422 11.79 -30.25 -28.86
C SER A 422 12.46 -29.92 -27.52
N HIS A 423 11.89 -28.97 -26.77
CA HIS A 423 12.36 -28.63 -25.42
C HIS A 423 12.36 -29.84 -24.46
N ARG A 424 11.39 -30.75 -24.59
CA ARG A 424 11.37 -32.00 -23.79
C ARG A 424 12.54 -32.92 -24.15
N LYS A 425 12.83 -33.09 -25.44
CA LYS A 425 13.96 -33.90 -25.90
C LYS A 425 15.29 -33.27 -25.49
N ALA A 426 15.43 -31.96 -25.64
CA ALA A 426 16.58 -31.19 -25.16
C ALA A 426 16.79 -31.41 -23.65
N MET A 427 15.72 -31.37 -22.86
CA MET A 427 15.79 -31.60 -21.42
C MET A 427 16.16 -33.04 -21.07
N THR A 428 15.66 -34.04 -21.81
CA THR A 428 16.07 -35.44 -21.62
C THR A 428 17.56 -35.63 -21.90
N LEU A 429 18.09 -34.98 -22.94
CA LEU A 429 19.53 -35.00 -23.25
C LEU A 429 20.36 -34.32 -22.16
N LEU A 430 19.90 -33.17 -21.66
CA LEU A 430 20.55 -32.45 -20.55
C LEU A 430 20.53 -33.26 -19.26
N GLY A 431 19.45 -33.98 -18.94
CA GLY A 431 19.37 -34.83 -17.76
C GLY A 431 20.30 -36.05 -17.77
N GLN A 432 20.92 -36.36 -18.92
CA GLN A 432 21.98 -37.37 -19.02
C GLN A 432 23.38 -36.78 -18.75
N HIS A 433 23.54 -35.45 -18.85
CA HIS A 433 24.81 -34.74 -18.75
C HIS A 433 24.92 -33.85 -17.49
N PHE A 434 23.81 -33.33 -16.99
CA PHE A 434 23.72 -32.45 -15.82
C PHE A 434 23.00 -33.14 -14.66
N ASP A 435 23.33 -32.72 -13.44
CA ASP A 435 22.72 -33.27 -12.22
C ASP A 435 21.26 -32.81 -12.09
N LEU A 436 20.33 -33.77 -12.21
CA LEU A 436 18.89 -33.54 -12.03
C LEU A 436 18.52 -33.11 -10.60
N ALA A 437 19.40 -33.30 -9.61
CA ALA A 437 19.17 -32.79 -8.26
C ALA A 437 19.10 -31.26 -8.23
N GLN A 438 19.91 -30.57 -9.06
CA GLN A 438 19.87 -29.10 -9.16
C GLN A 438 18.53 -28.60 -9.68
N LEU A 439 17.97 -29.28 -10.68
CA LEU A 439 16.65 -28.93 -11.21
C LEU A 439 15.55 -29.19 -10.18
N LYS A 440 15.59 -30.32 -9.46
CA LYS A 440 14.61 -30.61 -8.41
C LYS A 440 14.67 -29.59 -7.27
N GLN A 441 15.87 -29.13 -6.92
CA GLN A 441 16.03 -28.07 -5.94
C GLN A 441 15.42 -26.77 -6.48
N ALA A 442 15.74 -26.38 -7.71
CA ALA A 442 15.16 -25.20 -8.35
C ALA A 442 13.62 -25.27 -8.45
N GLU A 443 13.07 -26.43 -8.78
CA GLU A 443 11.62 -26.71 -8.78
C GLU A 443 11.01 -26.47 -7.40
N LEU A 444 11.60 -27.03 -6.34
CA LEU A 444 11.13 -26.86 -4.97
C LEU A 444 11.19 -25.40 -4.53
N GLU A 445 12.29 -24.71 -4.80
CA GLU A 445 12.46 -23.29 -4.43
C GLU A 445 11.46 -22.40 -5.17
N ARG A 446 11.24 -22.66 -6.46
CA ARG A 446 10.26 -21.92 -7.26
C ARG A 446 8.83 -22.19 -6.80
N GLN A 447 8.50 -23.44 -6.51
CA GLN A 447 7.20 -23.81 -5.94
C GLN A 447 6.96 -23.10 -4.60
N GLN A 448 7.98 -23.03 -3.74
CA GLN A 448 7.90 -22.34 -2.45
C GLN A 448 7.71 -20.82 -2.63
N ASP A 449 8.46 -20.18 -3.51
CA ASP A 449 8.31 -18.75 -3.82
C ASP A 449 6.89 -18.42 -4.32
N LEU A 450 6.39 -19.24 -5.25
CA LEU A 450 5.04 -19.09 -5.77
C LEU A 450 3.98 -19.31 -4.68
N LEU A 451 4.19 -20.30 -3.79
CA LEU A 451 3.28 -20.55 -2.68
C LEU A 451 3.21 -19.38 -1.69
N VAL A 452 4.37 -18.80 -1.34
CA VAL A 452 4.45 -17.61 -0.46
C VAL A 452 3.75 -16.43 -1.12
N TYR A 453 4.02 -16.19 -2.41
CA TYR A 453 3.35 -15.15 -3.19
C TYR A 453 1.82 -15.32 -3.17
N LEU A 454 1.32 -16.51 -3.50
CA LEU A 454 -0.12 -16.79 -3.54
C LEU A 454 -0.74 -16.63 -2.15
N ALA A 455 -0.05 -17.04 -1.08
CA ALA A 455 -0.53 -16.90 0.29
C ALA A 455 -0.66 -15.43 0.70
N LEU A 456 0.33 -14.59 0.38
CA LEU A 456 0.31 -13.17 0.71
C LEU A 456 -0.71 -12.37 -0.14
N ASN A 457 -0.98 -12.79 -1.38
CA ASN A 457 -2.03 -12.19 -2.20
C ASN A 457 -3.45 -12.39 -1.66
N LEU A 458 -3.66 -13.29 -0.70
CA LEU A 458 -4.97 -13.48 -0.07
C LEU A 458 -5.39 -12.30 0.82
N PHE A 459 -4.46 -11.42 1.23
CA PHE A 459 -4.77 -10.20 1.99
C PHE A 459 -5.40 -9.10 1.12
N GLY A 460 -5.20 -9.13 -0.21
CA GLY A 460 -5.73 -8.14 -1.15
C GLY A 460 -7.09 -8.50 -1.76
N LYS A 461 -7.64 -7.61 -2.60
CA LYS A 461 -8.80 -7.93 -3.44
C LYS A 461 -8.41 -9.08 -4.40
N ARG A 462 -9.07 -10.23 -4.28
CA ARG A 462 -8.78 -11.42 -5.11
C ARG A 462 -8.97 -11.11 -6.59
N GLN A 463 -7.92 -11.28 -7.37
CA GLN A 463 -7.95 -11.14 -8.82
C GLN A 463 -8.34 -12.46 -9.50
N ALA A 464 -8.90 -12.36 -10.70
CA ALA A 464 -9.26 -13.52 -11.50
C ALA A 464 -8.02 -14.23 -12.04
N TYR A 465 -8.04 -15.56 -12.14
CA TYR A 465 -6.89 -16.33 -12.64
C TYR A 465 -6.40 -15.89 -14.03
N THR A 466 -7.31 -15.39 -14.86
CA THR A 466 -7.02 -14.87 -16.22
C THR A 466 -6.16 -13.61 -16.21
N GLN A 467 -6.05 -12.91 -15.09
CA GLN A 467 -5.26 -11.69 -14.92
C GLN A 467 -3.82 -11.97 -14.45
N TYR A 468 -3.46 -13.22 -14.14
CA TYR A 468 -2.06 -13.55 -13.85
C TYR A 468 -1.22 -13.54 -15.13
N PRO A 469 0.05 -13.11 -15.08
CA PRO A 469 1.01 -13.27 -16.17
C PRO A 469 1.08 -14.72 -16.68
N SER A 470 1.29 -14.91 -17.98
CA SER A 470 1.34 -16.24 -18.63
C SER A 470 2.38 -17.17 -18.00
N GLU A 471 3.53 -16.64 -17.60
CA GLU A 471 4.57 -17.36 -16.86
C GLU A 471 4.01 -17.94 -15.54
N GLN A 472 3.31 -17.13 -14.74
CA GLN A 472 2.73 -17.58 -13.46
C GLN A 472 1.64 -18.63 -13.67
N GLN A 473 0.79 -18.49 -14.70
CA GLN A 473 -0.22 -19.49 -15.02
C GLN A 473 0.41 -20.86 -15.33
N ARG A 474 1.56 -20.86 -16.02
CA ARG A 474 2.31 -22.08 -16.33
C ARG A 474 2.99 -22.64 -15.09
N ASP A 475 3.55 -21.80 -14.23
CA ASP A 475 4.13 -22.21 -12.95
C ASP A 475 3.07 -22.87 -12.05
N ILE A 476 1.89 -22.28 -11.92
CA ILE A 476 0.76 -22.84 -11.17
C ILE A 476 0.38 -24.23 -11.68
N LYS A 477 0.28 -24.38 -13.01
CA LYS A 477 -0.06 -25.67 -13.63
C LYS A 477 1.05 -26.70 -13.43
N ALA A 478 2.32 -26.30 -13.54
CA ALA A 478 3.46 -27.19 -13.40
C ALA A 478 3.64 -27.69 -11.96
N PHE A 479 3.56 -26.79 -10.96
CA PHE A 479 3.93 -27.11 -9.58
C PHE A 479 2.76 -27.56 -8.69
N PHE A 480 1.52 -27.20 -9.04
CA PHE A 480 0.34 -27.52 -8.22
C PHE A 480 -0.73 -28.32 -8.99
N GLY A 481 -0.55 -28.54 -10.29
CA GLY A 481 -1.52 -29.24 -11.14
C GLY A 481 -2.75 -28.40 -11.52
N GLY A 482 -2.87 -27.18 -10.98
CA GLY A 482 -3.98 -26.28 -11.27
C GLY A 482 -4.17 -25.17 -10.22
N ASN A 483 -4.89 -24.12 -10.61
CA ASN A 483 -5.17 -22.98 -9.73
C ASN A 483 -5.96 -23.37 -8.46
N PRO A 484 -6.99 -24.24 -8.48
CA PRO A 484 -7.71 -24.62 -7.27
C PRO A 484 -6.81 -25.23 -6.19
N GLN A 485 -5.89 -26.13 -6.58
CA GLN A 485 -4.94 -26.77 -5.69
C GLN A 485 -3.94 -25.75 -5.13
N ALA A 486 -3.42 -24.87 -5.98
CA ALA A 486 -2.49 -23.81 -5.58
C ALA A 486 -3.13 -22.86 -4.56
N GLN A 487 -4.38 -22.44 -4.79
CA GLN A 487 -5.12 -21.57 -3.86
C GLN A 487 -5.44 -22.26 -2.54
N GLN A 488 -5.76 -23.57 -2.57
CA GLN A 488 -5.98 -24.34 -1.35
C GLN A 488 -4.70 -24.45 -0.52
N ALA A 489 -3.56 -24.73 -1.16
CA ALA A 489 -2.26 -24.80 -0.51
C ALA A 489 -1.86 -23.45 0.08
N ALA A 490 -2.00 -22.36 -0.69
CA ALA A 490 -1.72 -20.99 -0.25
C ALA A 490 -2.57 -20.59 0.95
N LYS A 491 -3.87 -20.90 0.91
CA LYS A 491 -4.79 -20.68 2.02
C LYS A 491 -4.34 -21.46 3.25
N ALA A 492 -4.08 -22.75 3.11
CA ALA A 492 -3.63 -23.59 4.22
C ALA A 492 -2.35 -23.05 4.87
N LEU A 493 -1.35 -22.66 4.07
CA LEU A 493 -0.11 -22.08 4.57
C LEU A 493 -0.35 -20.76 5.31
N LEU A 494 -1.23 -19.89 4.79
CA LEU A 494 -1.57 -18.64 5.45
C LEU A 494 -2.20 -18.87 6.83
N TYR A 495 -3.13 -19.82 6.97
CA TYR A 495 -3.73 -20.11 8.28
C TYR A 495 -2.74 -20.71 9.28
N GLN A 496 -1.72 -21.44 8.81
CA GLN A 496 -0.69 -22.02 9.68
C GLN A 496 0.16 -20.98 10.41
N ILE A 497 0.23 -19.73 9.94
CA ILE A 497 1.02 -18.69 10.62
C ILE A 497 0.46 -18.33 12.02
N ALA A 498 -0.79 -18.70 12.29
CA ALA A 498 -1.43 -18.53 13.60
C ALA A 498 -1.12 -19.68 14.57
N ASP A 499 -0.53 -20.79 14.09
CA ASP A 499 -0.17 -21.93 14.93
C ASP A 499 1.21 -21.74 15.57
N ILE A 500 1.19 -21.46 16.88
CA ILE A 500 2.40 -21.20 17.68
C ILE A 500 3.36 -22.40 17.68
N ALA A 501 2.84 -23.64 17.67
CA ALA A 501 3.67 -24.84 17.70
C ALA A 501 4.41 -25.02 16.36
N LEU A 502 3.71 -24.83 15.24
CA LEU A 502 4.33 -24.87 13.91
C LEU A 502 5.36 -23.74 13.72
N ILE A 503 5.06 -22.52 14.19
CA ILE A 503 6.02 -21.41 14.15
C ILE A 503 7.26 -21.71 15.00
N ASN A 504 7.10 -22.29 16.19
CA ASN A 504 8.23 -22.70 17.03
C ASN A 504 9.11 -23.73 16.31
N GLN A 505 8.51 -24.80 15.77
CA GLN A 505 9.23 -25.83 15.03
C GLN A 505 9.94 -25.27 13.79
N ALA A 506 9.29 -24.37 13.05
CA ALA A 506 9.88 -23.73 11.88
C ALA A 506 11.05 -22.81 12.27
N CYS A 507 10.99 -22.14 13.42
CA CYS A 507 12.10 -21.32 13.94
C CYS A 507 13.29 -22.17 14.37
N GLU A 508 13.06 -23.32 15.00
CA GLU A 508 14.10 -24.28 15.37
C GLU A 508 14.78 -24.88 14.13
N LEU A 509 13.99 -25.28 13.12
CA LEU A 509 14.51 -25.78 11.85
C LEU A 509 15.33 -24.71 11.11
N ALA A 510 14.81 -23.48 11.02
CA ALA A 510 15.52 -22.37 10.40
C ALA A 510 16.85 -22.10 11.11
N HIS A 511 16.87 -22.12 12.45
CA HIS A 511 18.10 -21.93 13.21
C HIS A 511 19.18 -22.99 12.91
N GLN A 512 18.78 -24.23 12.62
CA GLN A 512 19.69 -25.32 12.26
C GLN A 512 20.24 -25.20 10.83
N GLN A 513 19.48 -24.61 9.91
CA GLN A 513 19.81 -24.54 8.48
C GLN A 513 20.51 -23.24 8.08
N LEU A 514 20.19 -22.13 8.75
CA LEU A 514 20.75 -20.83 8.45
C LEU A 514 22.24 -20.76 8.83
N PRO A 515 23.09 -20.07 8.04
CA PRO A 515 24.51 -19.91 8.36
C PRO A 515 24.74 -19.30 9.74
N ASN A 516 23.98 -18.26 10.08
CA ASN A 516 23.94 -17.68 11.41
C ASN A 516 22.55 -17.14 11.73
N SER A 517 22.13 -17.32 12.98
CA SER A 517 20.93 -16.71 13.56
C SER A 517 21.00 -16.82 15.08
N LEU A 518 20.12 -16.12 15.79
CA LEU A 518 20.02 -16.19 17.24
C LEU A 518 18.62 -16.64 17.66
N LEU A 519 18.53 -17.84 18.22
CA LEU A 519 17.29 -18.41 18.72
C LEU A 519 17.18 -18.24 20.23
N TYR A 520 16.13 -17.56 20.68
CA TYR A 520 15.67 -17.62 22.07
C TYR A 520 14.56 -18.68 22.15
N PRO A 521 14.83 -19.86 22.75
CA PRO A 521 13.90 -20.99 22.74
C PRO A 521 12.51 -20.60 23.23
N SER A 522 11.46 -21.06 22.54
CA SER A 522 10.06 -20.74 22.86
C SER A 522 9.69 -19.25 22.88
N HIS A 523 10.59 -18.35 22.49
CA HIS A 523 10.39 -16.91 22.54
C HIS A 523 10.49 -16.26 21.15
N SER A 524 11.64 -16.35 20.48
CA SER A 524 11.85 -15.68 19.19
C SER A 524 13.09 -16.12 18.43
N LEU A 525 13.05 -16.05 17.11
CA LEU A 525 14.21 -16.18 16.22
C LEU A 525 14.64 -14.79 15.73
N LEU A 526 15.94 -14.51 15.75
CA LEU A 526 16.54 -13.30 15.19
C LEU A 526 17.49 -13.67 14.05
N LEU A 527 17.45 -12.91 12.96
CA LEU A 527 18.29 -13.11 11.78
C LEU A 527 18.52 -11.79 11.04
N HIS A 528 19.55 -11.74 10.20
CA HIS A 528 19.73 -10.64 9.25
C HIS A 528 18.78 -10.76 8.05
N LYS A 529 18.38 -9.63 7.43
CA LYS A 529 17.47 -9.61 6.28
C LYS A 529 17.95 -10.45 5.09
N CYS A 530 19.26 -10.61 4.89
CA CYS A 530 19.81 -11.42 3.79
C CYS A 530 19.43 -12.90 3.87
N PHE A 531 19.08 -13.40 5.07
CA PHE A 531 18.70 -14.79 5.29
C PHE A 531 17.20 -15.07 5.07
N ILE A 532 16.37 -14.05 4.79
CA ILE A 532 14.93 -14.24 4.52
C ILE A 532 14.67 -15.26 3.39
N PRO A 533 15.37 -15.23 2.25
CA PRO A 533 15.19 -16.22 1.18
C PRO A 533 15.32 -17.67 1.67
N GLN A 534 16.24 -17.92 2.60
CA GLN A 534 16.54 -19.26 3.12
C GLN A 534 15.55 -19.73 4.18
N LEU A 535 14.64 -18.87 4.64
CA LEU A 535 13.61 -19.27 5.61
C LEU A 535 12.60 -20.26 5.00
N PRO A 536 12.05 -21.17 5.81
CA PRO A 536 10.91 -21.99 5.42
C PRO A 536 9.72 -21.14 4.95
N PRO A 537 8.90 -21.63 3.99
CA PRO A 537 7.74 -20.88 3.48
C PRO A 537 6.82 -20.34 4.58
N LEU A 538 6.60 -21.10 5.65
CA LEU A 538 5.79 -20.69 6.78
C LEU A 538 6.30 -19.40 7.44
N LEU A 539 7.61 -19.30 7.70
CA LEU A 539 8.20 -18.11 8.31
C LEU A 539 8.28 -16.94 7.31
N ARG A 540 8.42 -17.22 6.01
CA ARG A 540 8.34 -16.21 4.96
C ARG A 540 6.94 -15.61 4.86
N VAL A 541 5.88 -16.42 4.95
CA VAL A 541 4.49 -15.90 5.03
C VAL A 541 4.25 -15.16 6.33
N TYR A 542 4.76 -15.65 7.47
CA TYR A 542 4.66 -14.95 8.76
C TYR A 542 5.29 -13.56 8.72
N LEU A 543 6.52 -13.45 8.20
CA LEU A 543 7.20 -12.17 8.00
C LEU A 543 6.50 -11.32 6.93
N GLY A 544 6.09 -11.94 5.83
CA GLY A 544 5.39 -11.26 4.74
C GLY A 544 4.06 -10.65 5.18
N ALA A 545 3.31 -11.32 6.07
CA ALA A 545 2.10 -10.78 6.68
C ALA A 545 2.38 -9.52 7.52
N ALA A 546 3.50 -9.48 8.24
CA ALA A 546 3.93 -8.25 8.91
C ALA A 546 4.33 -7.14 7.92
N CYS A 547 4.99 -7.50 6.81
CA CYS A 547 5.38 -6.56 5.76
C CYS A 547 4.19 -6.00 4.96
N GLN A 548 3.03 -6.67 4.96
CA GLN A 548 1.79 -6.09 4.41
C GLN A 548 1.34 -4.83 5.15
N LEU A 549 1.63 -4.76 6.46
CA LEU A 549 1.33 -3.58 7.29
C LEU A 549 2.48 -2.56 7.21
N TYR A 550 3.72 -3.03 7.32
CA TYR A 550 4.89 -2.14 7.42
C TYR A 550 5.36 -1.55 6.09
N GLY A 551 5.48 -2.38 5.04
CA GLY A 551 6.19 -2.03 3.81
C GLY A 551 7.51 -2.80 3.65
N ASP A 552 8.44 -2.25 2.87
CA ASP A 552 9.71 -2.90 2.55
C ASP A 552 10.75 -2.81 3.66
N LEU A 553 11.67 -3.78 3.67
CA LEU A 553 12.68 -3.97 4.70
C LEU A 553 14.02 -3.29 4.36
N THR A 554 14.00 -2.22 3.56
CA THR A 554 15.24 -1.66 2.99
C THR A 554 16.20 -1.17 4.09
N ASP A 555 15.68 -0.38 5.02
CA ASP A 555 16.45 0.25 6.10
C ASP A 555 16.54 -0.67 7.35
N ILE A 556 16.04 -1.90 7.24
CA ILE A 556 16.05 -2.91 8.30
C ILE A 556 17.19 -3.88 8.09
N ASP A 557 18.01 -4.11 9.11
CA ASP A 557 19.10 -5.09 9.03
C ASP A 557 18.74 -6.38 9.75
N VAL A 558 18.20 -6.28 10.98
CA VAL A 558 17.90 -7.43 11.82
C VAL A 558 16.40 -7.58 12.03
N ILE A 559 15.92 -8.81 11.87
CA ILE A 559 14.52 -9.18 11.99
C ILE A 559 14.37 -10.11 13.17
N LYS A 560 13.34 -9.88 13.97
CA LYS A 560 12.94 -10.70 15.10
C LYS A 560 11.54 -11.25 14.91
N LEU A 561 11.43 -12.56 14.74
CA LEU A 561 10.17 -13.29 14.65
C LEU A 561 9.76 -13.74 16.06
N HIS A 562 8.62 -13.26 16.59
CA HIS A 562 8.16 -13.63 17.93
C HIS A 562 7.24 -14.85 17.88
N ILE A 563 7.65 -15.96 18.48
CA ILE A 563 7.00 -17.26 18.32
C ILE A 563 5.56 -17.27 18.87
N ARG A 564 5.33 -16.65 20.04
CA ARG A 564 4.06 -16.77 20.77
C ARG A 564 3.09 -15.61 20.58
N SER A 565 3.57 -14.45 20.18
CA SER A 565 2.80 -13.19 20.30
C SER A 565 2.28 -12.63 18.99
N GLY A 566 2.46 -13.33 17.86
CA GLY A 566 1.98 -12.85 16.55
C GLY A 566 2.64 -11.52 16.13
N LYS A 567 3.90 -11.32 16.51
CA LYS A 567 4.62 -10.05 16.35
C LYS A 567 5.90 -10.26 15.55
N VAL A 568 6.27 -9.22 14.80
CA VAL A 568 7.60 -9.08 14.20
C VAL A 568 8.21 -7.79 14.71
N SER A 569 9.50 -7.83 15.05
CA SER A 569 10.26 -6.60 15.27
C SER A 569 11.35 -6.45 14.22
N LEU A 570 11.40 -5.29 13.61
CA LEU A 570 12.33 -4.91 12.57
C LEU A 570 13.29 -3.87 13.17
N MET A 571 14.59 -4.03 12.95
CA MET A 571 15.62 -3.20 13.57
C MET A 571 16.58 -2.68 12.49
N GLY A 572 16.63 -1.36 12.34
CA GLY A 572 17.54 -0.65 11.44
C GLY A 572 18.69 -0.03 12.22
N TYR A 573 19.91 -0.19 11.72
CA TYR A 573 21.12 0.33 12.34
C TYR A 573 21.74 1.47 11.50
N ASP A 574 22.58 2.29 12.14
CA ASP A 574 23.22 3.44 11.51
C ASP A 574 24.11 3.05 10.32
N ASP A 575 24.94 2.03 10.52
CA ASP A 575 25.81 1.47 9.49
C ASP A 575 26.19 0.04 9.87
N PHE A 576 25.44 -0.93 9.34
CA PHE A 576 25.67 -2.34 9.61
C PHE A 576 27.04 -2.84 9.13
N SER A 577 27.82 -2.07 8.35
CA SER A 577 29.20 -2.45 8.00
C SER A 577 30.16 -2.29 9.19
N LYS A 578 29.90 -1.35 10.11
CA LYS A 578 30.76 -1.12 11.28
C LYS A 578 30.82 -2.35 12.21
N PRO A 579 31.92 -2.55 12.96
CA PRO A 579 32.04 -3.66 13.91
C PRO A 579 30.98 -3.62 15.03
N ILE A 580 30.63 -2.42 15.48
CA ILE A 580 29.59 -2.17 16.51
C ILE A 580 28.64 -1.10 15.95
N PRO A 581 27.59 -1.51 15.21
CA PRO A 581 26.57 -0.60 14.73
C PRO A 581 25.59 -0.26 15.86
N TYR A 582 24.91 0.88 15.74
CA TYR A 582 23.98 1.39 16.75
C TYR A 582 22.55 1.38 16.22
N LEU A 583 21.61 0.93 17.05
CA LEU A 583 20.20 0.86 16.70
C LEU A 583 19.65 2.28 16.52
N VAL A 584 19.16 2.59 15.32
CA VAL A 584 18.59 3.90 14.97
C VAL A 584 17.07 3.83 14.99
N GLU A 585 16.51 2.73 14.50
CA GLU A 585 15.08 2.53 14.46
C GLU A 585 14.71 1.10 14.88
N ARG A 586 13.56 0.99 15.54
CA ARG A 586 12.92 -0.29 15.77
C ARG A 586 11.45 -0.17 15.47
N VAL A 587 10.95 -1.05 14.62
CA VAL A 587 9.53 -1.13 14.30
C VAL A 587 8.97 -2.41 14.90
N LYS A 588 7.80 -2.35 15.52
CA LYS A 588 7.10 -3.52 16.05
C LYS A 588 5.75 -3.64 15.36
N VAL A 589 5.61 -4.67 14.54
CA VAL A 589 4.37 -5.00 13.85
C VAL A 589 3.58 -6.01 14.69
N LYS A 590 2.37 -5.63 15.10
CA LYS A 590 1.41 -6.46 15.83
C LYS A 590 0.33 -6.92 14.85
N MET A 591 0.51 -8.11 14.27
CA MET A 591 -0.35 -8.56 13.16
C MET A 591 -1.81 -8.76 13.58
N ALA A 592 -2.05 -9.27 14.79
CA ALA A 592 -3.41 -9.47 15.30
C ALA A 592 -4.16 -8.14 15.51
N ASP A 593 -3.45 -7.10 15.93
CA ASP A 593 -4.00 -5.77 16.21
C ASP A 593 -4.03 -4.89 14.94
N GLN A 594 -3.43 -5.36 13.83
CA GLN A 594 -3.18 -4.58 12.60
C GLN A 594 -2.51 -3.22 12.87
N ASP A 595 -1.56 -3.24 13.81
CA ASP A 595 -0.93 -2.05 14.38
C ASP A 595 0.60 -2.11 14.24
N VAL A 596 1.23 -0.94 14.08
CA VAL A 596 2.67 -0.78 13.86
C VAL A 596 3.20 0.30 14.79
N ASP A 597 4.00 -0.10 15.78
CA ASP A 597 4.70 0.84 16.66
C ASP A 597 6.06 1.20 16.05
N PHE A 598 6.34 2.50 15.92
CA PHE A 598 7.65 3.02 15.55
C PHE A 598 8.40 3.52 16.80
N PHE A 599 9.67 3.11 16.92
CA PHE A 599 10.58 3.54 17.98
C PHE A 599 11.83 4.13 17.36
N ASP A 600 11.88 5.46 17.30
CA ASP A 600 13.02 6.20 16.77
C ASP A 600 14.00 6.52 17.90
N TYR A 601 15.25 6.07 17.75
CA TYR A 601 16.33 6.32 18.71
C TYR A 601 17.07 7.60 18.33
N ILE A 602 16.39 8.74 18.41
CA ILE A 602 16.91 10.05 18.03
C ILE A 602 18.09 10.48 18.94
N ASP A 603 18.04 10.08 20.20
CA ASP A 603 19.07 10.38 21.20
C ASP A 603 20.33 9.51 21.00
N GLU A 604 21.28 10.01 20.21
CA GLU A 604 22.51 9.31 19.81
C GLU A 604 23.32 8.70 20.98
N PRO A 605 23.57 9.42 22.08
CA PRO A 605 24.23 8.86 23.26
C PRO A 605 23.51 7.65 23.90
N ASN A 606 22.21 7.51 23.68
CA ASN A 606 21.40 6.43 24.26
C ASN A 606 21.09 5.30 23.28
N ARG A 607 21.55 5.38 22.03
CA ARG A 607 21.37 4.30 21.04
C ARG A 607 22.00 2.99 21.54
N PRO A 608 21.26 1.87 21.56
CA PRO A 608 21.83 0.58 21.92
C PRO A 608 22.85 0.09 20.87
N PRO A 609 24.06 -0.36 21.25
CA PRO A 609 25.00 -1.00 20.34
C PRO A 609 24.61 -2.46 20.06
N LEU A 610 24.86 -2.93 18.84
CA LEU A 610 24.77 -4.35 18.47
C LEU A 610 26.08 -5.06 18.81
N LEU A 611 26.12 -5.70 19.98
CA LEU A 611 27.33 -6.35 20.48
C LEU A 611 27.50 -7.80 19.99
N ASN A 612 26.47 -8.41 19.41
CA ASN A 612 26.47 -9.80 18.95
C ASN A 612 26.27 -9.90 17.42
N LYS A 613 26.85 -8.95 16.68
CA LYS A 613 26.75 -8.83 15.22
C LYS A 613 27.13 -10.13 14.48
N SER A 614 28.09 -10.91 14.99
CA SER A 614 28.51 -12.17 14.33
C SER A 614 27.39 -13.20 14.19
N TYR A 615 26.35 -13.16 15.03
CA TYR A 615 25.16 -14.00 14.90
C TYR A 615 24.25 -13.62 13.73
N PHE A 616 24.57 -12.53 13.03
CA PHE A 616 23.79 -11.96 11.93
C PHE A 616 24.65 -11.76 10.67
N MET A 617 25.86 -12.32 10.63
CA MET A 617 26.78 -12.21 9.49
C MET A 617 26.83 -13.52 8.71
N GLU A 618 27.17 -13.47 7.43
CA GLU A 618 27.49 -14.67 6.65
C GLU A 618 28.84 -15.26 7.11
N THR A 619 28.96 -16.59 7.09
CA THR A 619 30.15 -17.28 7.63
C THR A 619 31.39 -17.16 6.75
N ASP A 620 31.19 -16.89 5.46
CA ASP A 620 32.20 -16.66 4.43
C ASP A 620 32.65 -15.19 4.33
N ASN A 621 31.99 -14.29 5.06
CA ASN A 621 32.40 -12.90 5.15
C ASN A 621 33.83 -12.78 5.71
N THR A 622 34.69 -12.01 5.03
CA THR A 622 36.11 -11.84 5.36
C THR A 622 36.32 -11.30 6.78
N GLU A 623 35.38 -10.52 7.30
CA GLU A 623 35.44 -9.89 8.61
C GLU A 623 34.88 -10.76 9.74
N PHE A 624 34.19 -11.87 9.43
CA PHE A 624 33.49 -12.72 10.41
C PHE A 624 34.40 -13.16 11.58
N LYS A 625 35.61 -13.62 11.27
CA LYS A 625 36.60 -14.05 12.27
C LYS A 625 37.07 -12.90 13.17
N ALA A 626 37.27 -11.73 12.58
CA ALA A 626 37.68 -10.53 13.31
C ALA A 626 36.56 -10.05 14.24
N GLN A 627 35.30 -10.07 13.75
CA GLN A 627 34.11 -9.75 14.54
C GLN A 627 33.97 -10.70 15.75
N ARG A 628 34.00 -12.02 15.55
CA ARG A 628 33.92 -13.00 16.65
C ARG A 628 35.01 -12.80 17.71
N SER A 629 36.22 -12.39 17.30
CA SER A 629 37.33 -12.11 18.21
C SER A 629 37.12 -10.81 19.01
N LEU A 630 36.55 -9.76 18.39
CA LEU A 630 36.13 -8.54 19.09
C LEU A 630 35.08 -8.86 20.16
N GLU A 631 34.04 -9.58 19.78
CA GLU A 631 32.90 -9.92 20.64
C GLU A 631 33.32 -10.71 21.88
N LYS A 632 34.16 -11.74 21.74
CA LYS A 632 34.72 -12.50 22.87
C LYS A 632 35.52 -11.65 23.86
N ARG A 633 36.17 -10.58 23.38
CA ARG A 633 36.88 -9.63 24.26
C ARG A 633 35.89 -8.72 24.97
N LEU A 634 34.86 -8.24 24.27
CA LEU A 634 33.80 -7.40 24.83
C LEU A 634 32.98 -8.15 25.89
N GLU A 635 32.67 -9.44 25.70
CA GLU A 635 32.02 -10.30 26.71
C GLU A 635 32.75 -10.26 28.05
N LYS A 636 34.07 -10.40 28.02
CA LYS A 636 34.92 -10.39 29.22
C LYS A 636 35.02 -9.01 29.86
N ILE A 637 35.10 -7.95 29.06
CA ILE A 637 35.25 -6.58 29.55
C ILE A 637 33.95 -6.08 30.18
N ILE A 638 32.82 -6.32 29.52
CA ILE A 638 31.51 -5.80 29.92
C ILE A 638 30.85 -6.75 30.94
N GLY A 639 31.20 -8.03 30.94
CA GLY A 639 30.61 -9.03 31.82
C GLY A 639 29.21 -9.47 31.38
N ILE A 640 29.00 -9.61 30.07
CA ILE A 640 27.72 -10.02 29.48
C ILE A 640 27.88 -11.30 28.65
N ASP A 641 26.78 -12.03 28.51
CA ASP A 641 26.68 -13.18 27.61
C ASP A 641 25.95 -12.74 26.32
N LEU A 642 26.67 -12.75 25.20
CA LEU A 642 26.15 -12.27 23.91
C LEU A 642 25.14 -13.22 23.27
N SER A 643 25.02 -14.45 23.78
CA SER A 643 23.97 -15.39 23.37
C SER A 643 22.61 -15.06 24.00
N ASN A 644 22.58 -14.21 25.02
CA ASN A 644 21.38 -13.81 25.73
C ASN A 644 20.85 -12.45 25.23
N LYS A 645 19.73 -11.99 25.81
CA LYS A 645 19.12 -10.71 25.45
C LYS A 645 19.92 -9.57 26.07
N ILE A 646 20.51 -8.73 25.23
CA ILE A 646 21.39 -7.63 25.65
C ILE A 646 20.56 -6.35 25.79
N TYR A 647 20.72 -5.66 26.92
CA TYR A 647 20.16 -4.32 27.14
C TYR A 647 21.24 -3.40 27.70
N ILE A 648 21.95 -2.72 26.80
CA ILE A 648 22.97 -1.74 27.15
C ILE A 648 22.79 -0.50 26.26
N SER A 649 22.93 0.69 26.82
CA SER A 649 22.97 1.94 26.04
C SER A 649 24.41 2.23 25.61
N ARG A 650 24.60 3.05 24.58
CA ARG A 650 25.94 3.52 24.16
C ARG A 650 26.70 4.17 25.32
N GLN A 651 26.07 5.05 26.11
CA GLN A 651 26.67 5.61 27.31
C GLN A 651 27.21 4.55 28.29
N LEU A 652 26.42 3.52 28.59
CA LEU A 652 26.84 2.46 29.51
C LEU A 652 27.96 1.60 28.89
N TYR A 653 27.90 1.33 27.59
CA TYR A 653 28.95 0.65 26.85
C TYR A 653 30.28 1.42 26.91
N ASP A 654 30.25 2.72 26.56
CA ASP A 654 31.42 3.60 26.57
C ASP A 654 31.99 3.74 28.00
N HIS A 655 31.11 3.84 29.00
CA HIS A 655 31.49 3.86 30.41
C HIS A 655 32.22 2.58 30.82
N LYS A 656 31.71 1.40 30.44
CA LYS A 656 32.34 0.10 30.75
C LYS A 656 33.71 -0.05 30.10
N LEU A 657 33.88 0.41 28.87
CA LEU A 657 35.20 0.42 28.23
C LEU A 657 36.17 1.37 28.95
N LYS A 658 35.70 2.56 29.34
CA LYS A 658 36.48 3.54 30.08
C LYS A 658 36.89 3.04 31.48
N GLU A 659 35.99 2.39 32.21
CA GLU A 659 36.28 1.72 33.49
C GLU A 659 37.40 0.67 33.34
N ALA A 660 37.41 -0.05 32.22
CA ALA A 660 38.44 -1.03 31.90
C ALA A 660 39.73 -0.42 31.30
N GLY A 661 39.81 0.91 31.15
CA GLY A 661 40.98 1.62 30.60
C GLY A 661 41.26 1.33 29.12
N VAL A 662 40.23 0.96 28.36
CA VAL A 662 40.34 0.57 26.95
C VAL A 662 39.36 1.34 26.07
N MET A 663 39.61 1.33 24.76
CA MET A 663 38.69 1.85 23.75
C MET A 663 38.63 0.89 22.55
N GLN A 664 37.50 0.89 21.85
CA GLN A 664 37.32 0.13 20.62
C GLN A 664 37.79 0.97 19.42
N ASN A 665 38.59 0.36 18.54
CA ASN A 665 39.02 0.93 17.27
C ASN A 665 38.93 -0.15 16.18
N GLY A 666 37.93 -0.04 15.31
CA GLY A 666 37.59 -1.08 14.35
C GLY A 666 37.34 -2.42 15.06
N PHE A 667 37.94 -3.51 14.56
CA PHE A 667 37.84 -4.84 15.20
C PHE A 667 38.81 -5.04 16.38
N LYS A 668 39.47 -3.99 16.88
CA LYS A 668 40.48 -4.08 17.96
C LYS A 668 40.03 -3.35 19.22
N ILE A 669 40.46 -3.86 20.37
CA ILE A 669 40.41 -3.17 21.67
C ILE A 669 41.84 -2.68 21.93
N ILE A 670 42.02 -1.38 22.17
CA ILE A 670 43.31 -0.75 22.47
C ILE A 670 43.25 -0.09 23.84
N LYS A 671 44.40 0.14 24.50
CA LYS A 671 44.44 0.95 25.72
C LYS A 671 44.05 2.39 25.40
N ALA A 672 43.19 2.98 26.23
CA ALA A 672 42.88 4.40 26.09
C ALA A 672 44.16 5.21 26.44
N SER A 673 44.58 6.11 25.54
CA SER A 673 45.59 7.11 25.85
C SER A 673 45.04 8.01 26.97
N GLN A 674 45.82 8.23 28.03
CA GLN A 674 45.43 9.07 29.16
C GLN A 674 45.13 10.50 28.75
#